data_AF-A0A0Q5UGK7-F1
#
_entry.id   AF-A0A0Q5UGK7-F1
#
_cell.length_a   1.000
_cell.length_b   1.000
_cell.length_c   1.000
_cell.angle_alpha   90.00
_cell.angle_beta   90.00
_cell.angle_gamma   90.00
#
_symmetry.space_group_name_H-M   'P 1'
#
loop_
_entity.id
_entity.type
_entity.pdbx_description
1 polymer ?
#
loop_
_entity_poly.entity_id
_entity_poly.type
_entity_poly.pdbx_seq_one_letter_code
_entity_poly.pdbx_strand_id
1 'polypeptide(L)'
;MGAVKSRTITSADVDADEQLQHPHPHAHHHSMRNGHQHNGSISSGTLQKQDLRYDIGCSSQYQHVRQPSLRSRSQQPMPTTDELDRRFAKVLASMDLPPDKAKLLRNYDDEKKWDMICDQEMVQAKDPPSHYLSKLRTYLDPKASRSHRLYLFYFLCQKRKMVGESTSTQVLRDLEISLRTNHIEWVKEFLDDTNQGLDALVDYLSFRLQMMRHEQRLQGVLCASEERLNLTNGGDGGEMVMGNSSSVSPGGGGGLLSHGNSAGHGLANGTLDSRQQHTMSYGFLRPTIADALDSPSLKRRSRHIAKLNMGAATDDIHVSIMCLRAIMNNKYGFNMVIQHREAINCIALSLIHKSLRTKALVLELLAAICLVKGGHEIILGSFDNFKDVCQEKRRFQTLMEYFMNFEAFNIDFMVACMQFMNIVVHSVEDMNYRVHLQYEFTALGLDKYLERIRLTESEELKVQISAYLDNVFDVAALMEDSETKTSALERVQELEDQLEREIDRNSEFLYKYAELESENLTLKTEREQLAMIRQKQEEDLTVMQRMLQHNEQELKKRDTLLHTKNMELQTLTRSLPRSASSGDGSLANGGLMAGSTSGAASLTLPPPPPPMPASPTASLAAPPPPPPPAPPAPPPPPMMPGFSPLGSPSGSLTSTAPSPPHAPPMLSSFQPPPPPVAGFMPAPDGAMTIKRKVPTKYKLPTLNWIALKPNQVRGTIFNELDDEKIFKQIDFNEFEERFKIGIGGALRNGSSGTEVDGSLQSSKRFKRPDNVSLLEHTRLRNIAISRRKLGMPIDDVIAAIHSLDLKKLSLENVELLQKMVPTDAEVKSYKEYIIERKDQQLLTEEDKFMLQLSRVERISSKLAIMNYMGNFVDSVHLISPQVQSIAGASNSLKQSRKFKAVLEIVLAFGNYLNSNKRGPAYGFKLQSLDTLIDTKSTDKRSSLLHYIVATIRAKFPELLNFESELYGTDKAASVALENVVADVQELEKGMDLVRKEAELRVKGAQTHILRDFLNNSEDKLKKIKSDLRHAQEAFKECVEYFGDSSRNADAAAFFALIVRFTRAFKQHDQENEQRLRLEKAAALAASKKESDQVLMRNKVNQKKQQQIHCLHDFANQQQKQLVQS
;
A
#
# COMPACT_ATOMS: atom_id res chain seq x y z
N MET A 1 2.58 30.55 -50.39
CA MET A 1 1.51 31.17 -51.21
C MET A 1 0.38 30.15 -51.32
N GLY A 2 -0.90 30.55 -51.24
CA GLY A 2 -2.05 29.61 -51.26
C GLY A 2 -2.20 28.81 -49.94
N ALA A 3 -3.34 28.67 -49.25
CA ALA A 3 -4.74 29.06 -49.49
C ALA A 3 -5.43 28.38 -50.70
N VAL A 4 -6.65 27.80 -50.59
CA VAL A 4 -7.52 27.53 -49.42
C VAL A 4 -8.68 26.56 -49.79
N LYS A 5 -9.48 26.12 -48.79
CA LYS A 5 -10.83 25.48 -48.86
C LYS A 5 -10.95 23.97 -49.11
N SER A 6 -12.08 23.45 -48.59
CA SER A 6 -12.45 22.04 -48.37
C SER A 6 -13.64 21.60 -49.24
N ARG A 7 -13.88 20.28 -49.29
CA ARG A 7 -15.21 19.70 -49.58
C ARG A 7 -15.42 18.39 -48.80
N THR A 8 -16.64 18.21 -48.30
CA THR A 8 -17.15 16.98 -47.67
C THR A 8 -18.14 16.33 -48.65
N ILE A 9 -18.26 14.99 -48.67
CA ILE A 9 -19.45 14.23 -49.10
C ILE A 9 -19.31 12.74 -48.66
N THR A 10 -20.34 11.92 -48.89
CA THR A 10 -20.77 10.77 -48.07
C THR A 10 -20.43 9.37 -48.63
N SER A 11 -20.99 8.34 -47.98
CA SER A 11 -20.73 6.88 -48.04
C SER A 11 -21.45 6.10 -49.16
N ALA A 12 -21.34 4.75 -49.09
CA ALA A 12 -21.94 3.67 -49.93
C ALA A 12 -21.19 3.37 -51.24
N ASP A 13 -21.21 2.15 -51.83
CA ASP A 13 -21.23 0.74 -51.38
C ASP A 13 -21.13 -0.16 -52.67
N VAL A 14 -21.37 -1.48 -52.58
CA VAL A 14 -21.76 -2.42 -53.68
C VAL A 14 -20.64 -3.17 -54.47
N ASP A 15 -20.52 -4.46 -54.12
CA ASP A 15 -20.45 -5.71 -54.92
C ASP A 15 -19.76 -5.86 -56.31
N ALA A 16 -19.08 -7.01 -56.47
CA ALA A 16 -19.12 -7.91 -57.63
C ALA A 16 -18.68 -9.35 -57.23
N ASP A 17 -19.12 -10.40 -57.93
CA ASP A 17 -19.06 -11.84 -57.53
C ASP A 17 -18.68 -12.78 -58.72
N GLU A 18 -18.68 -14.10 -58.49
CA GLU A 18 -18.68 -15.23 -59.47
C GLU A 18 -17.32 -15.63 -60.16
N GLN A 19 -17.01 -16.88 -60.58
CA GLN A 19 -17.74 -18.17 -60.66
C GLN A 19 -16.81 -19.43 -60.87
N LEU A 20 -17.33 -20.66 -60.61
CA LEU A 20 -17.04 -21.99 -61.26
C LEU A 20 -15.61 -22.67 -61.22
N GLN A 21 -15.40 -24.01 -61.33
CA GLN A 21 -16.15 -25.24 -60.94
C GLN A 21 -15.24 -26.53 -60.94
N HIS A 22 -15.79 -27.72 -60.63
CA HIS A 22 -15.12 -29.06 -60.46
C HIS A 22 -15.29 -30.03 -61.67
N PRO A 23 -14.66 -31.24 -61.66
CA PRO A 23 -15.45 -32.51 -61.51
C PRO A 23 -14.85 -33.66 -60.63
N HIS A 24 -15.61 -34.77 -60.43
CA HIS A 24 -15.40 -35.96 -59.51
C HIS A 24 -15.55 -37.34 -60.27
N PRO A 25 -15.63 -38.61 -59.73
CA PRO A 25 -16.27 -39.23 -58.51
C PRO A 25 -15.25 -40.09 -57.65
N HIS A 26 -15.42 -41.26 -56.96
CA HIS A 26 -16.41 -42.38 -56.73
C HIS A 26 -15.99 -43.20 -55.43
N ALA A 27 -16.38 -44.41 -54.94
CA ALA A 27 -17.22 -45.61 -55.27
C ALA A 27 -17.60 -46.49 -53.97
N HIS A 28 -17.57 -47.85 -54.01
CA HIS A 28 -18.24 -48.87 -53.11
C HIS A 28 -17.29 -50.00 -52.52
N HIS A 29 -17.53 -50.89 -51.50
CA HIS A 29 -18.64 -51.22 -50.54
C HIS A 29 -18.21 -52.17 -49.34
N HIS A 30 -18.87 -52.14 -48.15
CA HIS A 30 -19.22 -53.19 -47.08
C HIS A 30 -18.27 -54.36 -46.60
N SER A 31 -18.54 -55.26 -45.59
CA SER A 31 -19.24 -55.29 -44.25
C SER A 31 -19.10 -56.70 -43.52
N MET A 32 -19.52 -56.85 -42.22
CA MET A 32 -19.78 -58.11 -41.41
C MET A 32 -18.59 -59.04 -40.99
N ARG A 33 -18.65 -60.09 -40.09
CA ARG A 33 -19.32 -60.35 -38.76
C ARG A 33 -18.95 -61.75 -38.12
N ASN A 34 -18.74 -61.84 -36.78
CA ASN A 34 -18.83 -63.00 -35.82
C ASN A 34 -17.87 -64.26 -35.83
N GLY A 35 -17.73 -64.90 -34.64
CA GLY A 35 -17.31 -66.32 -34.39
C GLY A 35 -15.85 -66.52 -33.89
N HIS A 36 -15.45 -66.94 -32.68
CA HIS A 36 -16.00 -67.70 -31.53
C HIS A 36 -15.97 -69.25 -31.63
N GLN A 37 -14.96 -69.91 -31.00
CA GLN A 37 -15.13 -70.96 -29.97
C GLN A 37 -13.80 -71.47 -29.36
N HIS A 38 -13.86 -72.36 -28.35
CA HIS A 38 -12.78 -72.67 -27.40
C HIS A 38 -12.92 -74.09 -26.80
N ASN A 39 -11.86 -74.92 -26.84
CA ASN A 39 -11.63 -76.14 -26.04
C ASN A 39 -10.24 -76.73 -26.39
N GLY A 40 -9.59 -77.56 -25.57
CA GLY A 40 -9.95 -78.11 -24.26
C GLY A 40 -8.71 -78.68 -23.52
N SER A 41 -8.87 -79.11 -22.26
CA SER A 41 -7.76 -79.49 -21.34
C SER A 41 -7.64 -81.01 -21.12
N ILE A 42 -6.48 -81.48 -20.59
CA ILE A 42 -6.22 -82.66 -19.70
C ILE A 42 -4.69 -82.96 -19.75
N SER A 43 -3.89 -82.83 -18.67
CA SER A 43 -3.65 -83.76 -17.53
C SER A 43 -3.00 -85.10 -17.94
N SER A 44 -1.93 -85.64 -17.34
CA SER A 44 -1.04 -85.33 -16.18
C SER A 44 0.32 -86.05 -16.40
N GLY A 45 1.44 -85.90 -15.67
CA GLY A 45 1.81 -85.15 -14.44
C GLY A 45 3.22 -85.57 -13.94
N THR A 46 3.48 -85.48 -12.62
CA THR A 46 4.71 -85.89 -11.87
C THR A 46 5.82 -84.82 -11.69
N LEU A 47 6.52 -84.84 -10.54
CA LEU A 47 7.45 -83.81 -10.04
C LEU A 47 8.92 -84.27 -10.01
N GLN A 48 9.89 -83.34 -10.11
CA GLN A 48 10.76 -82.93 -8.98
C GLN A 48 11.85 -81.90 -9.40
N LYS A 49 12.23 -81.01 -8.46
CA LYS A 49 13.39 -80.08 -8.45
C LYS A 49 13.39 -79.01 -9.57
N GLN A 50 13.26 -77.70 -9.34
CA GLN A 50 13.91 -76.78 -8.39
C GLN A 50 15.44 -76.84 -8.37
N ASP A 51 16.21 -75.75 -8.39
CA ASP A 51 16.03 -74.31 -8.71
C ASP A 51 17.47 -73.72 -8.70
N LEU A 52 17.87 -72.65 -9.38
CA LEU A 52 17.55 -72.10 -10.69
C LEU A 52 18.78 -71.21 -11.03
N ARG A 53 19.43 -71.33 -12.19
CA ARG A 53 20.63 -70.51 -12.52
C ARG A 53 20.29 -69.20 -13.20
N TYR A 54 21.10 -68.18 -12.91
CA TYR A 54 21.21 -66.89 -13.62
C TYR A 54 21.60 -67.15 -15.10
N ASP A 55 21.27 -66.31 -16.08
CA ASP A 55 21.67 -64.89 -16.12
C ASP A 55 20.86 -63.97 -17.07
N ILE A 56 21.05 -62.65 -16.85
CA ILE A 56 20.92 -61.50 -17.78
C ILE A 56 19.64 -61.38 -18.66
N GLY A 57 18.85 -60.33 -18.38
CA GLY A 57 17.85 -59.78 -19.32
C GLY A 57 17.41 -58.36 -18.92
N CYS A 58 17.61 -57.37 -19.78
CA CYS A 58 17.31 -55.96 -19.49
C CYS A 58 16.14 -55.43 -20.34
N SER A 59 14.96 -55.25 -19.73
CA SER A 59 13.89 -54.41 -20.29
C SER A 59 12.88 -54.00 -19.21
N SER A 60 13.10 -52.83 -18.60
CA SER A 60 12.17 -52.27 -17.60
C SER A 60 11.02 -51.52 -18.29
N GLN A 61 9.99 -52.25 -18.71
CA GLN A 61 8.74 -51.61 -19.14
C GLN A 61 8.09 -50.86 -17.97
N TYR A 62 7.80 -49.57 -18.15
CA TYR A 62 6.90 -48.86 -17.25
C TYR A 62 5.52 -49.52 -17.31
N GLN A 63 5.05 -50.04 -16.18
CA GLN A 63 3.69 -50.56 -16.10
C GLN A 63 2.69 -49.43 -16.35
N HIS A 64 1.89 -49.57 -17.40
CA HIS A 64 0.73 -48.72 -17.60
C HIS A 64 -0.16 -48.75 -16.35
N VAL A 65 -0.48 -47.57 -15.82
CA VAL A 65 -1.58 -47.43 -14.86
C VAL A 65 -2.84 -47.99 -15.54
N ARG A 66 -3.44 -49.02 -14.94
CA ARG A 66 -4.74 -49.54 -15.39
C ARG A 66 -5.74 -48.39 -15.35
N GLN A 67 -6.36 -48.07 -16.49
CA GLN A 67 -7.63 -47.37 -16.48
C GLN A 67 -8.63 -48.20 -15.66
N PRO A 68 -9.45 -47.59 -14.79
CA PRO A 68 -10.64 -48.24 -14.27
C PRO A 68 -11.50 -48.73 -15.44
N SER A 69 -11.91 -49.99 -15.42
CA SER A 69 -12.80 -50.52 -16.46
C SER A 69 -14.17 -49.85 -16.32
N LEU A 70 -14.80 -49.48 -17.44
CA LEU A 70 -16.15 -48.92 -17.52
C LEU A 70 -17.24 -49.99 -17.22
N ARG A 71 -17.08 -50.76 -16.14
CA ARG A 71 -17.93 -51.89 -15.73
C ARG A 71 -18.32 -51.81 -14.25
N SER A 72 -18.97 -50.71 -13.86
CA SER A 72 -19.72 -50.62 -12.59
C SER A 72 -20.80 -49.51 -12.52
N ARG A 73 -20.79 -48.47 -13.39
CA ARG A 73 -21.75 -47.33 -13.34
C ARG A 73 -23.23 -47.70 -13.65
N SER A 74 -23.62 -48.98 -13.65
CA SER A 74 -24.89 -49.44 -14.23
C SER A 74 -25.63 -50.51 -13.41
N GLN A 75 -25.47 -50.57 -12.09
CA GLN A 75 -26.22 -51.51 -11.23
C GLN A 75 -26.69 -51.02 -9.85
N GLN A 76 -26.25 -49.86 -9.33
CA GLN A 76 -26.89 -49.29 -8.13
C GLN A 76 -28.05 -48.36 -8.54
N PRO A 77 -29.31 -48.64 -8.16
CA PRO A 77 -30.39 -47.68 -8.31
C PRO A 77 -30.17 -46.50 -7.34
N MET A 78 -30.63 -45.31 -7.73
CA MET A 78 -30.58 -44.15 -6.84
C MET A 78 -31.37 -44.45 -5.54
N PRO A 79 -30.77 -44.24 -4.35
CA PRO A 79 -31.45 -44.50 -3.08
C PRO A 79 -32.60 -43.52 -2.84
N THR A 80 -33.43 -43.80 -1.84
CA THR A 80 -34.49 -42.87 -1.40
C THR A 80 -33.91 -41.51 -1.01
N THR A 81 -34.65 -40.43 -1.22
CA THR A 81 -34.17 -39.04 -1.03
C THR A 81 -33.52 -38.82 0.36
N ASP A 82 -34.06 -39.40 1.43
CA ASP A 82 -33.46 -39.29 2.78
C ASP A 82 -32.06 -39.92 2.88
N GLU A 83 -31.85 -41.07 2.24
CA GLU A 83 -30.55 -41.78 2.20
C GLU A 83 -29.60 -41.14 1.18
N LEU A 84 -30.14 -40.59 0.08
CA LEU A 84 -29.40 -39.79 -0.89
C LEU A 84 -28.84 -38.52 -0.24
N ASP A 85 -29.67 -37.74 0.46
CA ASP A 85 -29.24 -36.54 1.19
C ASP A 85 -28.27 -36.87 2.33
N ARG A 86 -28.46 -38.00 3.01
CA ARG A 86 -27.52 -38.50 4.02
C ARG A 86 -26.14 -38.82 3.41
N ARG A 87 -26.10 -39.50 2.26
CA ARG A 87 -24.83 -39.78 1.55
C ARG A 87 -24.21 -38.50 1.00
N PHE A 88 -25.00 -37.62 0.41
CA PHE A 88 -24.54 -36.34 -0.13
C PHE A 88 -23.96 -35.43 0.96
N ALA A 89 -24.60 -35.37 2.14
CA ALA A 89 -24.07 -34.67 3.31
C ALA A 89 -22.72 -35.26 3.79
N LYS A 90 -22.54 -36.58 3.72
CA LYS A 90 -21.25 -37.24 4.01
C LYS A 90 -20.18 -36.89 2.97
N VAL A 91 -20.53 -36.87 1.68
CA VAL A 91 -19.63 -36.45 0.59
C VAL A 91 -19.20 -35.00 0.80
N LEU A 92 -20.12 -34.07 1.05
CA LEU A 92 -19.81 -32.66 1.33
C LEU A 92 -18.89 -32.47 2.55
N ALA A 93 -19.08 -33.26 3.61
CA ALA A 93 -18.17 -33.25 4.76
C ALA A 93 -16.75 -33.72 4.40
N SER A 94 -16.61 -34.63 3.42
CA SER A 94 -15.33 -35.18 2.97
C SER A 94 -14.55 -34.31 1.97
N MET A 95 -15.09 -33.15 1.56
CA MET A 95 -14.52 -32.25 0.54
C MET A 95 -13.92 -30.94 1.10
N ASP A 96 -13.92 -30.74 2.41
CA ASP A 96 -13.37 -29.55 3.11
C ASP A 96 -13.80 -28.19 2.52
N LEU A 97 -15.07 -28.06 2.17
CA LEU A 97 -15.59 -26.88 1.47
C LEU A 97 -15.95 -25.75 2.43
N PRO A 98 -15.64 -24.47 2.10
CA PRO A 98 -16.17 -23.31 2.81
C PRO A 98 -17.69 -23.38 2.96
N PRO A 99 -18.25 -22.89 4.09
CA PRO A 99 -19.65 -23.14 4.46
C PRO A 99 -20.64 -22.67 3.38
N ASP A 100 -20.34 -21.60 2.65
CA ASP A 100 -21.23 -21.08 1.61
C ASP A 100 -21.18 -21.88 0.31
N LYS A 101 -20.06 -22.55 0.00
CA LYS A 101 -20.00 -23.55 -1.08
C LYS A 101 -20.75 -24.82 -0.67
N ALA A 102 -20.62 -25.25 0.58
CA ALA A 102 -21.37 -26.39 1.11
C ALA A 102 -22.90 -26.13 1.12
N LYS A 103 -23.34 -24.90 1.47
CA LYS A 103 -24.74 -24.47 1.32
C LYS A 103 -25.20 -24.49 -0.14
N LEU A 104 -24.40 -23.95 -1.07
CA LEU A 104 -24.75 -23.93 -2.50
C LEU A 104 -24.95 -25.33 -3.07
N LEU A 105 -24.08 -26.28 -2.70
CA LEU A 105 -24.16 -27.67 -3.13
C LEU A 105 -25.35 -28.41 -2.50
N ARG A 106 -25.72 -28.13 -1.23
CA ARG A 106 -26.94 -28.68 -0.60
C ARG A 106 -28.22 -28.37 -1.37
N ASN A 107 -28.24 -27.29 -2.16
CA ASN A 107 -29.38 -26.90 -2.99
C ASN A 107 -29.36 -27.53 -4.40
N TYR A 108 -28.50 -28.53 -4.66
CA TYR A 108 -28.50 -29.26 -5.93
C TYR A 108 -29.71 -30.20 -6.03
N ASP A 109 -30.12 -30.47 -7.26
CA ASP A 109 -31.10 -31.49 -7.61
C ASP A 109 -30.55 -32.91 -7.44
N ASP A 110 -31.44 -33.85 -7.11
CA ASP A 110 -31.10 -35.22 -6.67
C ASP A 110 -30.25 -36.00 -7.69
N GLU A 111 -30.44 -35.79 -8.99
CA GLU A 111 -29.58 -36.38 -10.03
C GLU A 111 -28.12 -35.91 -9.90
N LYS A 112 -27.89 -34.61 -9.65
CA LYS A 112 -26.54 -34.07 -9.44
C LYS A 112 -25.97 -34.46 -8.07
N LYS A 113 -26.81 -34.64 -7.05
CA LYS A 113 -26.37 -35.23 -5.77
C LYS A 113 -25.85 -36.65 -6.00
N TRP A 114 -26.61 -37.46 -6.75
CA TRP A 114 -26.28 -38.85 -7.03
C TRP A 114 -25.04 -39.01 -7.91
N ASP A 115 -24.89 -38.21 -8.97
CA ASP A 115 -23.67 -38.22 -9.79
C ASP A 115 -22.44 -37.80 -8.98
N MET A 116 -22.55 -36.79 -8.10
CA MET A 116 -21.42 -36.38 -7.24
C MET A 116 -21.08 -37.43 -6.16
N ILE A 117 -22.05 -38.23 -5.70
CA ILE A 117 -21.80 -39.40 -4.84
C ILE A 117 -21.08 -40.49 -5.64
N CYS A 118 -21.57 -40.81 -6.86
CA CYS A 118 -20.96 -41.82 -7.71
C CYS A 118 -19.52 -41.48 -8.08
N ASP A 119 -19.25 -40.24 -8.49
CA ASP A 119 -17.91 -39.76 -8.83
C ASP A 119 -16.98 -39.84 -7.60
N GLN A 120 -17.46 -39.45 -6.40
CA GLN A 120 -16.68 -39.57 -5.16
C GLN A 120 -16.41 -41.03 -4.77
N GLU A 121 -17.39 -41.95 -4.94
CA GLU A 121 -17.21 -43.39 -4.70
C GLU A 121 -16.25 -44.05 -5.70
N MET A 122 -16.02 -43.43 -6.87
CA MET A 122 -14.97 -43.83 -7.82
C MET A 122 -13.57 -43.29 -7.46
N VAL A 123 -13.44 -42.27 -6.60
CA VAL A 123 -12.13 -41.77 -6.08
C VAL A 123 -11.67 -42.62 -4.89
N GLN A 124 -11.32 -43.87 -5.17
CA GLN A 124 -10.71 -44.77 -4.20
C GLN A 124 -9.19 -44.53 -4.15
N ALA A 125 -8.66 -44.34 -2.94
CA ALA A 125 -7.23 -44.20 -2.71
C ALA A 125 -6.50 -45.48 -3.17
N LYS A 126 -5.39 -45.32 -3.90
CA LYS A 126 -4.62 -46.44 -4.48
C LYS A 126 -4.13 -47.42 -3.41
N ASP A 127 -3.73 -46.90 -2.26
CA ASP A 127 -3.24 -47.64 -1.10
C ASP A 127 -3.70 -46.91 0.20
N PRO A 128 -3.88 -47.62 1.34
CA PRO A 128 -4.23 -47.00 2.63
C PRO A 128 -3.02 -46.29 3.28
N PRO A 129 -3.23 -45.36 4.23
CA PRO A 129 -2.14 -44.66 4.94
C PRO A 129 -1.09 -45.61 5.54
N SER A 130 -1.56 -46.68 6.17
CA SER A 130 -0.74 -47.71 6.81
C SER A 130 0.27 -48.41 5.87
N HIS A 131 0.01 -48.48 4.56
CA HIS A 131 0.96 -49.03 3.58
C HIS A 131 2.20 -48.13 3.42
N TYR A 132 1.99 -46.83 3.24
CA TYR A 132 3.08 -45.84 3.17
C TYR A 132 3.86 -45.79 4.48
N LEU A 133 3.15 -45.78 5.60
CA LEU A 133 3.74 -45.71 6.93
C LEU A 133 4.53 -46.97 7.31
N SER A 134 4.07 -48.17 6.93
CA SER A 134 4.82 -49.42 7.11
C SER A 134 6.16 -49.41 6.34
N LYS A 135 6.17 -48.84 5.14
CA LYS A 135 7.40 -48.63 4.34
C LYS A 135 8.31 -47.58 5.00
N LEU A 136 7.78 -46.41 5.37
CA LEU A 136 8.55 -45.33 5.99
C LEU A 136 9.18 -45.74 7.34
N ARG A 137 8.41 -46.40 8.21
CA ARG A 137 8.89 -46.99 9.47
C ARG A 137 9.93 -48.11 9.25
N THR A 138 9.86 -48.82 8.11
CA THR A 138 10.89 -49.80 7.73
C THR A 138 12.19 -49.14 7.24
N TYR A 139 12.11 -47.94 6.64
CA TYR A 139 13.29 -47.12 6.35
C TYR A 139 13.91 -46.49 7.61
N LEU A 140 13.15 -46.29 8.69
CA LEU A 140 13.68 -45.79 9.98
C LEU A 140 14.44 -46.84 10.80
N ASP A 141 14.00 -48.10 10.80
CA ASP A 141 14.51 -49.13 11.74
C ASP A 141 16.03 -49.41 11.60
N PRO A 142 16.87 -49.11 12.62
CA PRO A 142 18.30 -49.43 12.61
C PRO A 142 18.63 -50.92 12.83
N LYS A 143 17.63 -51.77 13.06
CA LYS A 143 17.76 -53.23 13.14
C LYS A 143 17.54 -53.87 11.76
N ALA A 144 16.76 -53.26 10.87
CA ALA A 144 16.53 -53.69 9.48
C ALA A 144 17.80 -53.71 8.57
N SER A 145 18.96 -53.26 9.05
CA SER A 145 20.25 -53.42 8.35
C SER A 145 21.19 -54.46 9.00
N ARG A 146 20.83 -55.02 10.16
CA ARG A 146 21.68 -55.91 10.98
C ARG A 146 21.43 -57.39 10.65
N SER A 147 22.18 -57.93 9.70
CA SER A 147 22.25 -59.39 9.52
C SER A 147 23.25 -59.98 10.53
N HIS A 148 22.77 -60.78 11.50
CA HIS A 148 23.63 -61.48 12.48
C HIS A 148 23.01 -62.74 13.14
N ARG A 149 21.87 -63.25 12.65
CA ARG A 149 21.31 -64.55 13.06
C ARG A 149 20.45 -65.11 11.93
N LEU A 150 20.46 -66.43 11.69
CA LEU A 150 19.74 -67.08 10.57
C LEU A 150 18.23 -66.78 10.53
N TYR A 151 17.57 -66.82 11.69
CA TYR A 151 16.15 -66.42 11.83
C TYR A 151 15.90 -64.96 11.38
N LEU A 152 16.88 -64.09 11.59
CA LEU A 152 16.79 -62.67 11.24
C LEU A 152 17.04 -62.45 9.74
N PHE A 153 17.76 -63.34 9.04
CA PHE A 153 17.91 -63.28 7.58
C PHE A 153 16.58 -63.50 6.86
N TYR A 154 15.77 -64.47 7.34
CA TYR A 154 14.41 -64.70 6.81
C TYR A 154 13.51 -63.47 7.02
N PHE A 155 13.55 -62.89 8.23
CA PHE A 155 12.83 -61.66 8.56
C PHE A 155 13.29 -60.45 7.75
N LEU A 156 14.60 -60.31 7.49
CA LEU A 156 15.17 -59.27 6.62
C LEU A 156 14.71 -59.42 5.17
N CYS A 157 14.68 -60.64 4.62
CA CYS A 157 14.13 -60.88 3.29
C CYS A 157 12.63 -60.51 3.23
N GLN A 158 11.85 -60.84 4.26
CA GLN A 158 10.43 -60.47 4.35
C GLN A 158 10.23 -58.94 4.44
N LYS A 159 11.03 -58.24 5.25
CA LYS A 159 11.06 -56.76 5.34
C LYS A 159 11.46 -56.10 4.01
N ARG A 160 12.45 -56.63 3.29
CA ARG A 160 12.83 -56.15 1.95
C ARG A 160 11.70 -56.36 0.93
N LYS A 161 10.97 -57.47 1.05
CA LYS A 161 9.78 -57.79 0.24
C LYS A 161 8.56 -56.90 0.52
N MET A 162 8.48 -56.27 1.71
CA MET A 162 7.46 -55.24 2.01
C MET A 162 7.75 -53.89 1.36
N VAL A 163 9.03 -53.51 1.23
CA VAL A 163 9.43 -52.24 0.60
C VAL A 163 9.29 -52.32 -0.92
N GLY A 164 9.71 -53.45 -1.51
CA GLY A 164 9.77 -53.64 -2.96
C GLY A 164 11.00 -52.97 -3.58
N GLU A 165 10.92 -52.65 -4.86
CA GLU A 165 12.00 -51.95 -5.59
C GLU A 165 11.93 -50.43 -5.42
N SER A 166 10.80 -49.90 -4.93
CA SER A 166 10.55 -48.47 -4.73
C SER A 166 11.52 -47.82 -3.73
N THR A 167 12.27 -46.81 -4.15
CA THR A 167 13.15 -46.02 -3.28
C THR A 167 12.37 -45.23 -2.22
N SER A 168 13.05 -44.78 -1.17
CA SER A 168 12.45 -43.93 -0.13
C SER A 168 11.83 -42.65 -0.72
N THR A 169 12.51 -42.01 -1.67
CA THR A 169 12.01 -40.84 -2.41
C THR A 169 10.73 -41.15 -3.17
N GLN A 170 10.60 -42.34 -3.76
CA GLN A 170 9.38 -42.69 -4.48
C GLN A 170 8.21 -42.98 -3.54
N VAL A 171 8.45 -43.65 -2.41
CA VAL A 171 7.42 -43.83 -1.37
C VAL A 171 6.93 -42.49 -0.83
N LEU A 172 7.84 -41.51 -0.63
CA LEU A 172 7.48 -40.15 -0.24
C LEU A 172 6.72 -39.38 -1.34
N ARG A 173 7.07 -39.55 -2.63
CA ARG A 173 6.32 -38.91 -3.73
C ARG A 173 4.93 -39.49 -3.91
N ASP A 174 4.79 -40.81 -3.82
CA ASP A 174 3.47 -41.47 -3.86
C ASP A 174 2.61 -41.05 -2.65
N LEU A 175 3.23 -40.77 -1.50
CA LEU A 175 2.58 -40.19 -0.31
C LEU A 175 2.21 -38.71 -0.47
N GLU A 176 3.07 -37.86 -1.05
CA GLU A 176 2.74 -36.46 -1.39
C GLU A 176 1.50 -36.38 -2.28
N ILE A 177 1.47 -37.20 -3.33
CA ILE A 177 0.34 -37.27 -4.25
C ILE A 177 -0.91 -37.68 -3.48
N SER A 178 -0.83 -38.74 -2.68
CA SER A 178 -1.96 -39.24 -1.88
C SER A 178 -2.51 -38.20 -0.90
N LEU A 179 -1.64 -37.50 -0.16
CA LEU A 179 -2.02 -36.42 0.77
C LEU A 179 -2.68 -35.22 0.05
N ARG A 180 -2.37 -34.99 -1.23
CA ARG A 180 -2.89 -33.86 -2.02
C ARG A 180 -4.10 -34.21 -2.89
N THR A 181 -4.30 -35.47 -3.27
CA THR A 181 -5.37 -35.87 -4.22
C THR A 181 -6.46 -36.78 -3.63
N ASN A 182 -6.27 -37.36 -2.45
CA ASN A 182 -7.31 -38.14 -1.80
C ASN A 182 -8.31 -37.24 -1.05
N HIS A 183 -9.48 -37.78 -0.72
CA HIS A 183 -10.51 -37.11 0.08
C HIS A 183 -10.05 -36.87 1.53
N ILE A 184 -10.63 -35.89 2.24
CA ILE A 184 -10.03 -35.42 3.50
C ILE A 184 -10.03 -36.47 4.63
N GLU A 185 -10.98 -37.41 4.65
CA GLU A 185 -10.97 -38.49 5.64
C GLU A 185 -9.72 -39.39 5.53
N TRP A 186 -9.10 -39.55 4.33
CA TRP A 186 -7.83 -40.27 4.17
C TRP A 186 -6.67 -39.51 4.84
N VAL A 187 -6.70 -38.17 4.80
CA VAL A 187 -5.70 -37.33 5.50
C VAL A 187 -5.95 -37.36 7.01
N LYS A 188 -7.21 -37.38 7.47
CA LYS A 188 -7.53 -37.60 8.89
C LYS A 188 -7.09 -38.98 9.36
N GLU A 189 -7.32 -40.04 8.58
CA GLU A 189 -6.85 -41.41 8.86
C GLU A 189 -5.31 -41.48 8.90
N PHE A 190 -4.61 -40.78 8.01
CA PHE A 190 -3.15 -40.66 8.08
C PHE A 190 -2.68 -39.97 9.37
N LEU A 191 -3.42 -38.97 9.86
CA LEU A 191 -3.11 -38.17 11.05
C LEU A 191 -3.70 -38.71 12.35
N ASP A 192 -4.36 -39.87 12.35
CA ASP A 192 -5.05 -40.39 13.54
C ASP A 192 -4.11 -41.06 14.55
N ASP A 193 -4.59 -41.27 15.77
CA ASP A 193 -3.85 -41.93 16.85
C ASP A 193 -3.45 -43.38 16.50
N THR A 194 -4.13 -44.02 15.54
CA THR A 194 -3.84 -45.39 15.08
C THR A 194 -2.62 -45.43 14.16
N ASN A 195 -2.54 -44.50 13.20
CA ASN A 195 -1.51 -44.46 12.17
C ASN A 195 -0.31 -43.61 12.58
N GLN A 196 -0.51 -42.53 13.35
CA GLN A 196 0.51 -41.56 13.77
C GLN A 196 1.40 -41.14 12.59
N GLY A 197 0.77 -40.75 11.48
CA GLY A 197 1.48 -40.49 10.23
C GLY A 197 2.29 -39.21 10.23
N LEU A 198 1.88 -38.20 11.00
CA LEU A 198 2.67 -36.99 11.23
C LEU A 198 3.98 -37.33 11.95
N ASP A 199 3.90 -38.02 13.09
CA ASP A 199 5.05 -38.43 13.90
C ASP A 199 6.05 -39.23 13.05
N ALA A 200 5.56 -40.23 12.29
CA ALA A 200 6.40 -41.06 11.43
C ALA A 200 7.05 -40.29 10.25
N LEU A 201 6.40 -39.23 9.75
CA LEU A 201 6.96 -38.33 8.74
C LEU A 201 8.01 -37.39 9.34
N VAL A 202 7.78 -36.89 10.57
CA VAL A 202 8.70 -36.00 11.28
C VAL A 202 9.93 -36.75 11.78
N ASP A 203 9.78 -37.97 12.32
CA ASP A 203 10.89 -38.89 12.63
C ASP A 203 11.78 -39.11 11.39
N TYR A 204 11.15 -39.34 10.23
CA TYR A 204 11.87 -39.54 8.98
C TYR A 204 12.62 -38.27 8.56
N LEU A 205 11.95 -37.12 8.55
CA LEU A 205 12.56 -35.83 8.21
C LEU A 205 13.72 -35.49 9.16
N SER A 206 13.52 -35.65 10.47
CA SER A 206 14.54 -35.46 11.52
C SER A 206 15.76 -36.36 11.30
N PHE A 207 15.54 -37.65 11.03
CA PHE A 207 16.60 -38.59 10.68
C PHE A 207 17.40 -38.14 9.45
N ARG A 208 16.74 -37.71 8.37
CA ARG A 208 17.39 -37.23 7.13
C ARG A 208 18.15 -35.92 7.33
N LEU A 209 17.62 -34.99 8.13
CA LEU A 209 18.29 -33.73 8.48
C LEU A 209 19.53 -33.97 9.36
N GLN A 210 19.44 -34.86 10.35
CA GLN A 210 20.58 -35.25 11.18
C GLN A 210 21.65 -36.00 10.37
N MET A 211 21.26 -36.74 9.32
CA MET A 211 22.18 -37.30 8.33
C MET A 211 22.90 -36.21 7.54
N MET A 212 22.15 -35.31 6.88
CA MET A 212 22.71 -34.23 6.06
C MET A 212 23.69 -33.34 6.84
N ARG A 213 23.33 -32.89 8.05
CA ARG A 213 24.23 -32.06 8.89
C ARG A 213 25.47 -32.81 9.38
N HIS A 214 25.46 -34.15 9.38
CA HIS A 214 26.66 -34.92 9.70
C HIS A 214 27.60 -35.02 8.49
N GLU A 215 27.04 -35.27 7.30
CA GLU A 215 27.77 -35.30 6.03
C GLU A 215 28.38 -33.94 5.69
N GLN A 216 27.62 -32.85 5.85
CA GLN A 216 28.12 -31.48 5.69
C GLN A 216 29.29 -31.16 6.63
N ARG A 217 29.22 -31.55 7.91
CA ARG A 217 30.32 -31.34 8.87
C ARG A 217 31.57 -32.15 8.53
N LEU A 218 31.41 -33.38 8.04
CA LEU A 218 32.55 -34.17 7.54
C LEU A 218 33.19 -33.51 6.32
N GLN A 219 32.37 -33.06 5.36
CA GLN A 219 32.87 -32.40 4.15
C GLN A 219 33.57 -31.05 4.45
N GLY A 220 33.07 -30.28 5.40
CA GLY A 220 33.73 -29.06 5.88
C GLY A 220 35.05 -29.32 6.61
N VAL A 221 35.14 -30.39 7.42
CA VAL A 221 36.40 -30.78 8.08
C VAL A 221 37.45 -31.27 7.08
N LEU A 222 37.03 -31.94 5.99
CA LEU A 222 37.93 -32.34 4.90
C LEU A 222 38.45 -31.12 4.13
N CYS A 223 37.56 -30.21 3.72
CA CYS A 223 37.95 -28.98 3.00
C CYS A 223 38.92 -28.11 3.82
N ALA A 224 38.64 -27.91 5.11
CA ALA A 224 39.52 -27.20 6.04
C ALA A 224 40.85 -27.95 6.36
N SER A 225 41.01 -29.20 5.91
CA SER A 225 42.27 -29.94 5.96
C SER A 225 43.09 -29.77 4.67
N GLU A 226 42.45 -29.71 3.50
CA GLU A 226 43.11 -29.35 2.22
C GLU A 226 43.63 -27.91 2.26
N GLU A 227 42.84 -26.98 2.79
CA GLU A 227 43.23 -25.57 2.96
C GLU A 227 44.44 -25.42 3.89
N ARG A 228 44.51 -26.23 4.97
CA ARG A 228 45.68 -26.29 5.86
C ARG A 228 46.92 -26.94 5.22
N LEU A 229 46.75 -27.88 4.29
CA LEU A 229 47.88 -28.46 3.55
C LEU A 229 48.45 -27.44 2.54
N ASN A 230 47.58 -26.73 1.81
CA ASN A 230 47.99 -25.67 0.90
C ASN A 230 48.76 -24.54 1.61
N LEU A 231 48.34 -24.15 2.82
CA LEU A 231 49.04 -23.17 3.66
C LEU A 231 50.44 -23.62 4.14
N THR A 232 50.83 -24.88 3.97
CA THR A 232 52.20 -25.35 4.27
C THR A 232 53.14 -25.39 3.07
N ASN A 233 52.66 -25.09 1.85
CA ASN A 233 53.40 -25.34 0.62
C ASN A 233 53.37 -24.15 -0.36
N GLY A 234 53.51 -22.93 0.18
CA GLY A 234 53.61 -21.68 -0.58
C GLY A 234 54.51 -20.67 0.15
N GLY A 235 55.81 -20.72 -0.13
CA GLY A 235 56.80 -19.80 0.42
C GLY A 235 57.39 -18.86 -0.62
N ASP A 236 57.75 -17.66 -0.16
CA ASP A 236 58.44 -16.57 -0.86
C ASP A 236 57.62 -15.74 -1.88
N GLY A 237 58.03 -14.48 -2.05
CA GLY A 237 57.36 -13.45 -2.85
C GLY A 237 56.24 -12.72 -2.07
N GLY A 238 56.49 -11.47 -1.65
CA GLY A 238 55.51 -10.68 -0.89
C GLY A 238 55.42 -9.22 -1.34
N GLU A 239 54.25 -8.62 -1.09
CA GLU A 239 54.07 -7.17 -1.04
C GLU A 239 52.93 -6.83 -0.07
N MET A 240 53.07 -5.78 0.75
CA MET A 240 52.08 -5.40 1.77
C MET A 240 51.22 -4.23 1.31
N VAL A 241 49.92 -4.44 1.11
CA VAL A 241 48.94 -3.36 0.93
C VAL A 241 48.10 -3.21 2.20
N MET A 242 48.50 -2.26 3.06
CA MET A 242 47.75 -1.89 4.27
C MET A 242 46.65 -0.88 3.95
N GLY A 243 45.38 -1.27 4.12
CA GLY A 243 44.23 -0.38 4.07
C GLY A 243 43.78 0.04 5.47
N ASN A 244 43.72 1.35 5.74
CA ASN A 244 43.36 1.89 7.05
C ASN A 244 41.89 1.65 7.44
N SER A 245 41.66 1.39 8.73
CA SER A 245 40.47 1.82 9.49
C SER A 245 40.77 1.81 10.98
N SER A 246 40.41 2.88 11.71
CA SER A 246 40.98 3.17 13.03
C SER A 246 39.99 3.75 14.05
N SER A 247 39.77 3.05 15.15
CA SER A 247 39.30 3.56 16.47
C SER A 247 39.50 2.43 17.50
N VAL A 248 40.45 2.50 18.44
CA VAL A 248 40.58 3.38 19.63
C VAL A 248 39.58 3.02 20.76
N SER A 249 40.06 2.26 21.75
CA SER A 249 39.83 2.43 23.20
C SER A 249 40.80 1.55 24.03
N PRO A 250 41.12 1.87 25.30
CA PRO A 250 42.39 1.43 25.92
C PRO A 250 42.30 0.50 27.15
N GLY A 251 43.38 -0.27 27.38
CA GLY A 251 43.97 -0.69 28.68
C GLY A 251 43.13 -1.44 29.76
N GLY A 252 43.66 -2.43 30.49
CA GLY A 252 44.97 -3.11 30.40
C GLY A 252 45.35 -3.90 31.68
N GLY A 253 46.12 -4.98 31.55
CA GLY A 253 46.72 -5.78 32.66
C GLY A 253 45.80 -6.80 33.36
N GLY A 254 46.28 -7.95 33.88
CA GLY A 254 47.62 -8.55 33.72
C GLY A 254 47.92 -9.74 34.66
N GLY A 255 48.07 -10.97 34.10
CA GLY A 255 48.67 -12.16 34.74
C GLY A 255 47.86 -12.90 35.84
N LEU A 256 48.30 -14.03 36.41
CA LEU A 256 49.32 -15.04 36.01
C LEU A 256 49.28 -16.30 36.94
N LEU A 257 49.47 -17.52 36.41
CA LEU A 257 49.77 -18.81 37.14
C LEU A 257 48.62 -19.39 38.05
N SER A 258 48.56 -20.66 38.52
CA SER A 258 49.39 -21.89 38.38
C SER A 258 48.55 -23.20 38.53
N HIS A 259 49.18 -24.40 38.41
CA HIS A 259 48.58 -25.76 38.56
C HIS A 259 48.31 -26.22 40.02
N GLY A 260 47.52 -27.30 40.23
CA GLY A 260 47.27 -27.88 41.58
C GLY A 260 46.50 -29.21 41.74
N ASN A 261 46.78 -30.23 40.93
CA ASN A 261 46.29 -31.64 40.94
C ASN A 261 45.88 -32.32 42.29
N SER A 262 44.79 -33.13 42.35
CA SER A 262 44.71 -34.52 42.94
C SER A 262 43.26 -35.02 43.27
N ALA A 263 43.07 -36.35 43.42
CA ALA A 263 41.78 -37.07 43.46
C ALA A 263 41.32 -37.60 44.85
N GLY A 264 40.07 -38.08 44.95
CA GLY A 264 39.54 -38.83 46.12
C GLY A 264 38.12 -39.41 45.93
N HIS A 265 37.87 -40.64 46.40
CA HIS A 265 36.58 -41.36 46.30
C HIS A 265 35.62 -41.08 47.48
N GLY A 266 34.30 -41.25 47.27
CA GLY A 266 33.25 -41.28 48.32
C GLY A 266 31.89 -41.76 47.79
N LEU A 267 31.01 -42.33 48.61
CA LEU A 267 29.78 -43.04 48.18
C LEU A 267 28.49 -42.67 48.94
N ALA A 268 27.38 -42.70 48.18
CA ALA A 268 26.00 -43.11 48.55
C ALA A 268 24.99 -42.16 49.28
N ASN A 269 23.82 -42.03 48.62
CA ASN A 269 22.43 -41.86 49.11
C ASN A 269 21.97 -40.63 49.95
N GLY A 270 20.87 -40.00 49.51
CA GLY A 270 20.17 -38.95 50.28
C GLY A 270 19.03 -38.19 49.56
N THR A 271 18.06 -38.90 48.96
CA THR A 271 16.70 -38.44 48.53
C THR A 271 16.37 -36.94 48.28
N LEU A 272 16.04 -36.66 47.01
CA LEU A 272 14.91 -35.83 46.50
C LEU A 272 14.93 -34.26 46.53
N ASP A 273 14.77 -33.75 45.30
CA ASP A 273 14.00 -32.58 44.84
C ASP A 273 14.54 -31.14 44.99
N SER A 274 15.11 -30.63 43.89
CA SER A 274 14.83 -29.29 43.35
C SER A 274 15.39 -29.15 41.93
N ARG A 275 14.60 -28.61 41.00
CA ARG A 275 14.95 -28.51 39.57
C ARG A 275 15.24 -27.05 39.16
N GLN A 276 16.49 -26.62 39.34
CA GLN A 276 16.96 -25.34 38.81
C GLN A 276 18.23 -25.55 37.97
N GLN A 277 18.21 -25.10 36.72
CA GLN A 277 19.32 -25.28 35.79
C GLN A 277 20.22 -24.05 35.84
N HIS A 278 21.48 -24.23 36.19
CA HIS A 278 22.54 -23.31 35.78
C HIS A 278 23.74 -24.06 35.22
N THR A 279 24.32 -23.46 34.20
CA THR A 279 25.46 -23.95 33.43
C THR A 279 26.74 -24.00 34.26
N MET A 280 27.60 -24.98 34.00
CA MET A 280 29.00 -24.67 33.63
C MET A 280 29.71 -25.80 32.88
N SER A 281 30.80 -25.39 32.23
CA SER A 281 31.61 -26.15 31.27
C SER A 281 32.34 -27.37 31.86
N TYR A 282 32.50 -28.40 31.03
CA TYR A 282 33.70 -29.25 31.05
C TYR A 282 34.25 -29.37 29.63
N GLY A 283 35.54 -29.05 29.46
CA GLY A 283 36.26 -29.29 28.21
C GLY A 283 36.63 -30.76 28.06
N PHE A 284 36.54 -31.29 26.84
CA PHE A 284 37.09 -32.60 26.47
C PHE A 284 37.94 -32.47 25.21
N LEU A 285 38.94 -33.34 25.09
CA LEU A 285 39.93 -33.34 24.02
C LEU A 285 39.27 -33.48 22.64
N ARG A 286 39.68 -32.64 21.69
CA ARG A 286 39.22 -32.70 20.28
C ARG A 286 39.70 -34.03 19.65
N PRO A 287 38.80 -34.89 19.14
CA PRO A 287 39.20 -36.15 18.50
C PRO A 287 40.11 -35.92 17.29
N THR A 288 41.03 -36.87 17.07
CA THR A 288 41.92 -36.88 15.91
C THR A 288 41.15 -37.23 14.63
N ILE A 289 41.68 -36.84 13.47
CA ILE A 289 41.00 -37.05 12.17
C ILE A 289 40.74 -38.55 11.89
N ALA A 290 41.60 -39.45 12.39
CA ALA A 290 41.40 -40.89 12.33
C ALA A 290 40.14 -41.36 13.07
N ASP A 291 39.90 -40.87 14.29
CA ASP A 291 38.76 -41.27 15.13
C ASP A 291 37.42 -40.84 14.53
N ALA A 292 37.41 -39.70 13.82
CA ALA A 292 36.23 -39.21 13.11
C ALA A 292 35.84 -40.13 11.94
N LEU A 293 36.82 -40.72 11.24
CA LEU A 293 36.61 -41.58 10.07
C LEU A 293 36.35 -43.05 10.44
N ASP A 294 36.83 -43.54 11.59
CA ASP A 294 36.59 -44.91 12.06
C ASP A 294 35.38 -45.06 13.01
N SER A 295 34.60 -44.00 13.21
CA SER A 295 33.46 -44.04 14.14
C SER A 295 32.46 -45.17 13.80
N PRO A 296 32.17 -46.12 14.72
CA PRO A 296 31.31 -47.27 14.45
C PRO A 296 29.86 -46.89 14.06
N SER A 297 29.43 -45.66 14.40
CA SER A 297 28.15 -45.08 14.01
C SER A 297 28.09 -44.78 12.51
N LEU A 298 29.11 -44.12 11.94
CA LEU A 298 29.22 -43.76 10.52
C LEU A 298 29.20 -44.98 9.63
N LYS A 299 30.10 -45.94 9.90
CA LYS A 299 30.15 -47.19 9.15
C LYS A 299 28.85 -47.99 9.28
N ARG A 300 28.10 -47.87 10.38
CA ARG A 300 26.77 -48.51 10.55
C ARG A 300 25.66 -47.78 9.77
N ARG A 301 25.71 -46.45 9.70
CA ARG A 301 24.73 -45.58 9.02
C ARG A 301 24.85 -45.65 7.49
N SER A 302 26.07 -45.58 6.94
CA SER A 302 26.34 -45.80 5.51
C SER A 302 25.86 -47.20 5.02
N ARG A 303 26.16 -48.26 5.79
CA ARG A 303 25.69 -49.63 5.51
C ARG A 303 24.19 -49.86 5.72
N HIS A 304 23.44 -48.87 6.20
CA HIS A 304 21.98 -48.92 6.31
C HIS A 304 21.32 -48.35 5.05
N ILE A 305 21.75 -47.16 4.60
CA ILE A 305 21.37 -46.56 3.30
C ILE A 305 21.54 -47.57 2.15
N ALA A 306 22.76 -48.07 1.97
CA ALA A 306 23.12 -48.93 0.82
C ALA A 306 22.40 -50.30 0.80
N LYS A 307 21.75 -50.72 1.90
CA LYS A 307 21.01 -51.98 1.96
C LYS A 307 19.51 -51.83 1.67
N LEU A 308 18.94 -50.68 1.99
CA LEU A 308 17.48 -50.48 1.98
C LEU A 308 16.96 -49.78 0.71
N ASN A 309 17.82 -49.37 -0.22
CA ASN A 309 17.45 -48.57 -1.41
C ASN A 309 16.90 -47.17 -1.07
N MET A 310 17.53 -46.54 -0.06
CA MET A 310 17.32 -45.13 0.27
C MET A 310 17.73 -44.23 -0.89
N GLY A 311 16.88 -43.29 -1.31
CA GLY A 311 17.20 -42.28 -2.31
C GLY A 311 18.03 -41.11 -1.74
N ALA A 312 18.22 -40.04 -2.53
CA ALA A 312 19.11 -38.93 -2.20
C ALA A 312 18.68 -38.13 -0.96
N ALA A 313 19.64 -37.73 -0.12
CA ALA A 313 19.38 -37.01 1.14
C ALA A 313 18.56 -35.72 0.92
N THR A 314 18.89 -34.98 -0.14
CA THR A 314 18.21 -33.76 -0.59
C THR A 314 16.75 -33.98 -0.96
N ASP A 315 16.51 -34.96 -1.82
CA ASP A 315 15.23 -35.14 -2.51
C ASP A 315 14.15 -35.61 -1.53
N ASP A 316 14.51 -36.53 -0.62
CA ASP A 316 13.64 -36.99 0.47
C ASP A 316 13.25 -35.84 1.42
N ILE A 317 14.18 -34.92 1.73
CA ILE A 317 13.88 -33.75 2.57
C ILE A 317 12.93 -32.80 1.84
N HIS A 318 13.20 -32.49 0.56
CA HIS A 318 12.32 -31.66 -0.25
C HIS A 318 10.89 -32.22 -0.35
N VAL A 319 10.75 -33.52 -0.62
CA VAL A 319 9.43 -34.18 -0.72
C VAL A 319 8.75 -34.30 0.65
N SER A 320 9.49 -34.53 1.75
CA SER A 320 8.90 -34.52 3.10
C SER A 320 8.32 -33.15 3.46
N ILE A 321 8.97 -32.05 3.06
CA ILE A 321 8.42 -30.69 3.20
C ILE A 321 7.18 -30.49 2.30
N MET A 322 7.14 -31.07 1.09
CA MET A 322 5.92 -31.08 0.27
C MET A 322 4.76 -31.87 0.91
N CYS A 323 5.02 -33.00 1.57
CA CYS A 323 4.02 -33.73 2.35
C CYS A 323 3.46 -32.86 3.50
N LEU A 324 4.32 -32.14 4.23
CA LEU A 324 3.88 -31.21 5.27
C LEU A 324 3.06 -30.04 4.69
N ARG A 325 3.43 -29.50 3.53
CA ARG A 325 2.61 -28.50 2.79
C ARG A 325 1.22 -29.04 2.44
N ALA A 326 1.13 -30.29 1.99
CA ALA A 326 -0.15 -30.93 1.68
C ALA A 326 -1.03 -31.11 2.93
N ILE A 327 -0.45 -31.55 4.05
CA ILE A 327 -1.13 -31.65 5.35
C ILE A 327 -1.63 -30.28 5.83
N MET A 328 -0.80 -29.24 5.73
CA MET A 328 -1.14 -27.87 6.14
C MET A 328 -2.18 -27.17 5.24
N ASN A 329 -2.47 -27.71 4.06
CA ASN A 329 -3.49 -27.17 3.15
C ASN A 329 -4.94 -27.42 3.63
N ASN A 330 -5.12 -28.16 4.73
CA ASN A 330 -6.41 -28.39 5.38
C ASN A 330 -6.39 -27.88 6.84
N LYS A 331 -7.52 -27.38 7.35
CA LYS A 331 -7.63 -26.85 8.71
C LYS A 331 -7.28 -27.88 9.81
N TYR A 332 -7.69 -29.14 9.69
CA TYR A 332 -7.37 -30.16 10.68
C TYR A 332 -5.88 -30.51 10.65
N GLY A 333 -5.33 -30.78 9.47
CA GLY A 333 -3.89 -31.07 9.29
C GLY A 333 -2.99 -29.93 9.75
N PHE A 334 -3.34 -28.67 9.46
CA PHE A 334 -2.66 -27.49 9.98
C PHE A 334 -2.66 -27.44 11.51
N ASN A 335 -3.78 -27.75 12.17
CA ASN A 335 -3.87 -27.77 13.63
C ASN A 335 -3.03 -28.90 14.27
N MET A 336 -2.86 -30.04 13.59
CA MET A 336 -1.94 -31.08 14.04
C MET A 336 -0.47 -30.66 13.89
N VAL A 337 -0.10 -30.03 12.77
CA VAL A 337 1.27 -29.54 12.54
C VAL A 337 1.66 -28.42 13.50
N ILE A 338 0.76 -27.46 13.81
CA ILE A 338 1.10 -26.37 14.74
C ILE A 338 1.23 -26.84 16.21
N GLN A 339 0.56 -27.94 16.57
CA GLN A 339 0.69 -28.56 17.90
C GLN A 339 1.95 -29.44 18.01
N HIS A 340 2.41 -30.05 16.92
CA HIS A 340 3.58 -30.92 16.91
C HIS A 340 4.90 -30.13 16.81
N ARG A 341 5.40 -29.62 17.94
CA ARG A 341 6.61 -28.76 18.03
C ARG A 341 7.83 -29.27 17.22
N GLU A 342 8.11 -30.57 17.25
CA GLU A 342 9.24 -31.16 16.50
C GLU A 342 9.05 -31.10 14.98
N ALA A 343 7.81 -31.00 14.48
CA ALA A 343 7.56 -30.79 13.05
C ALA A 343 8.06 -29.40 12.62
N ILE A 344 7.77 -28.38 13.41
CA ILE A 344 8.14 -26.99 13.15
C ILE A 344 9.66 -26.82 13.28
N ASN A 345 10.28 -27.43 14.30
CA ASN A 345 11.73 -27.53 14.41
C ASN A 345 12.34 -28.19 13.15
N CYS A 346 11.78 -29.30 12.66
CA CYS A 346 12.26 -29.95 11.44
C CYS A 346 12.04 -29.11 10.16
N ILE A 347 10.95 -28.35 10.06
CA ILE A 347 10.73 -27.38 8.98
C ILE A 347 11.82 -26.30 9.02
N ALA A 348 12.03 -25.64 10.17
CA ALA A 348 13.08 -24.63 10.34
C ALA A 348 14.48 -25.18 10.02
N LEU A 349 14.83 -26.35 10.58
CA LEU A 349 16.11 -27.03 10.31
C LEU A 349 16.32 -27.41 8.83
N SER A 350 15.26 -27.43 8.01
CA SER A 350 15.35 -27.67 6.57
C SER A 350 15.86 -26.47 5.77
N LEU A 351 16.02 -25.28 6.38
CA LEU A 351 16.70 -24.13 5.74
C LEU A 351 18.16 -24.42 5.35
N ILE A 352 18.80 -25.39 6.00
CA ILE A 352 20.20 -25.83 5.72
C ILE A 352 20.29 -26.57 4.36
N HIS A 353 19.16 -26.85 3.71
CA HIS A 353 19.11 -27.57 2.44
C HIS A 353 19.74 -26.76 1.29
N LYS A 354 20.57 -27.42 0.45
CA LYS A 354 21.32 -26.74 -0.63
C LYS A 354 20.40 -26.03 -1.64
N SER A 355 19.33 -26.68 -2.11
CA SER A 355 18.42 -26.10 -3.12
C SER A 355 17.60 -24.92 -2.57
N LEU A 356 17.71 -23.76 -3.22
CA LEU A 356 16.99 -22.52 -2.90
C LEU A 356 15.46 -22.68 -2.97
N ARG A 357 14.94 -23.45 -3.94
CA ARG A 357 13.52 -23.83 -4.04
C ARG A 357 12.98 -24.51 -2.78
N THR A 358 13.84 -25.25 -2.07
CA THR A 358 13.44 -25.90 -0.81
C THR A 358 13.46 -24.91 0.34
N LYS A 359 14.45 -24.02 0.40
CA LYS A 359 14.49 -22.93 1.39
C LYS A 359 13.28 -22.00 1.26
N ALA A 360 12.92 -21.61 0.03
CA ALA A 360 11.75 -20.78 -0.27
C ALA A 360 10.45 -21.42 0.25
N LEU A 361 10.21 -22.69 -0.10
CA LEU A 361 9.06 -23.46 0.39
C LEU A 361 9.04 -23.59 1.93
N VAL A 362 10.19 -23.76 2.57
CA VAL A 362 10.29 -23.77 4.04
C VAL A 362 9.86 -22.41 4.63
N LEU A 363 10.31 -21.30 4.03
CA LEU A 363 9.94 -19.94 4.46
C LEU A 363 8.44 -19.64 4.25
N GLU A 364 7.84 -20.10 3.14
CA GLU A 364 6.37 -20.04 2.94
C GLU A 364 5.60 -20.70 4.10
N LEU A 365 6.02 -21.90 4.52
CA LEU A 365 5.36 -22.64 5.59
C LEU A 365 5.54 -21.97 6.96
N LEU A 366 6.74 -21.51 7.28
CA LEU A 366 7.03 -20.81 8.54
C LEU A 366 6.27 -19.47 8.60
N ALA A 367 6.20 -18.74 7.50
CA ALA A 367 5.39 -17.51 7.38
C ALA A 367 3.89 -17.78 7.58
N ALA A 368 3.35 -18.85 6.98
CA ALA A 368 1.95 -19.24 7.13
C ALA A 368 1.59 -19.63 8.58
N ILE A 369 2.52 -20.27 9.30
CA ILE A 369 2.36 -20.57 10.75
C ILE A 369 2.45 -19.29 11.58
N CYS A 370 3.41 -18.40 11.27
CA CYS A 370 3.64 -17.16 11.99
C CYS A 370 2.42 -16.22 12.02
N LEU A 371 1.61 -16.22 10.95
CA LEU A 371 0.38 -15.43 10.82
C LEU A 371 -0.81 -15.92 11.66
N VAL A 372 -0.73 -17.09 12.30
CA VAL A 372 -1.81 -17.64 13.13
C VAL A 372 -1.60 -17.21 14.59
N LYS A 373 -2.70 -16.94 15.32
CA LYS A 373 -2.64 -16.53 16.74
C LYS A 373 -1.87 -17.54 17.59
N GLY A 374 -0.79 -17.08 18.22
CA GLY A 374 0.15 -17.91 18.99
C GLY A 374 1.25 -18.59 18.16
N GLY A 375 1.16 -18.56 16.83
CA GLY A 375 2.16 -19.14 15.93
C GLY A 375 3.49 -18.38 15.92
N HIS A 376 3.48 -17.07 16.13
CA HIS A 376 4.68 -16.23 16.18
C HIS A 376 5.71 -16.70 17.22
N GLU A 377 5.30 -16.89 18.47
CA GLU A 377 6.16 -17.42 19.55
C GLU A 377 6.73 -18.80 19.21
N ILE A 378 5.93 -19.65 18.58
CA ILE A 378 6.34 -21.01 18.18
C ILE A 378 7.40 -20.95 17.07
N ILE A 379 7.26 -20.02 16.10
CA ILE A 379 8.27 -19.77 15.08
C ILE A 379 9.56 -19.25 15.71
N LEU A 380 9.50 -18.23 16.57
CA LEU A 380 10.70 -17.72 17.24
C LEU A 380 11.39 -18.81 18.07
N GLY A 381 10.65 -19.58 18.88
CA GLY A 381 11.18 -20.70 19.64
C GLY A 381 11.74 -21.85 18.78
N SER A 382 11.32 -21.97 17.51
CA SER A 382 11.93 -22.89 16.54
C SER A 382 13.24 -22.33 15.95
N PHE A 383 13.38 -21.02 15.82
CA PHE A 383 14.64 -20.36 15.44
C PHE A 383 15.65 -20.27 16.59
N ASP A 384 15.20 -20.22 17.84
CA ASP A 384 16.05 -20.39 19.02
C ASP A 384 16.58 -21.84 19.09
N ASN A 385 15.73 -22.83 18.80
CA ASN A 385 16.19 -24.22 18.63
C ASN A 385 17.16 -24.36 17.44
N PHE A 386 16.86 -23.73 16.30
CA PHE A 386 17.75 -23.72 15.13
C PHE A 386 19.13 -23.16 15.49
N LYS A 387 19.19 -22.02 16.19
CA LYS A 387 20.43 -21.42 16.69
C LYS A 387 21.24 -22.39 17.55
N ASP A 388 20.62 -23.02 18.55
CA ASP A 388 21.31 -23.97 19.44
C ASP A 388 21.78 -25.23 18.68
N VAL A 389 20.97 -25.74 17.76
CA VAL A 389 21.20 -27.00 17.03
C VAL A 389 22.16 -26.83 15.83
N CYS A 390 22.28 -25.62 15.28
CA CYS A 390 23.26 -25.22 14.26
C CYS A 390 24.53 -24.59 14.86
N GLN A 391 24.50 -24.17 16.13
CA GLN A 391 25.57 -23.44 16.84
C GLN A 391 25.84 -22.03 16.27
N GLU A 392 24.77 -21.30 15.96
CA GLU A 392 24.84 -19.89 15.53
C GLU A 392 24.98 -18.92 16.71
N LYS A 393 25.65 -17.78 16.49
CA LYS A 393 25.86 -16.78 17.54
C LYS A 393 24.57 -16.03 17.86
N ARG A 394 23.74 -15.78 16.85
CA ARG A 394 22.40 -15.17 16.95
C ARG A 394 21.43 -15.95 16.08
N ARG A 395 20.15 -15.91 16.44
CA ARG A 395 19.08 -16.46 15.60
C ARG A 395 19.03 -15.72 14.26
N PHE A 396 18.51 -16.38 13.23
CA PHE A 396 18.52 -15.92 11.82
C PHE A 396 19.90 -15.69 11.17
N GLN A 397 21.02 -16.01 11.81
CA GLN A 397 22.36 -15.75 11.24
C GLN A 397 22.57 -16.47 9.90
N THR A 398 22.32 -17.78 9.84
CA THR A 398 22.47 -18.57 8.60
C THR A 398 21.42 -18.19 7.55
N LEU A 399 20.23 -17.72 7.96
CA LEU A 399 19.21 -17.21 7.03
C LEU A 399 19.70 -15.93 6.33
N MET A 400 20.25 -14.99 7.10
CA MET A 400 20.84 -13.76 6.57
C MET A 400 22.08 -14.04 5.71
N GLU A 401 22.93 -15.00 6.09
CA GLU A 401 24.07 -15.42 5.26
C GLU A 401 23.61 -15.95 3.89
N TYR A 402 22.57 -16.79 3.83
CA TYR A 402 22.00 -17.26 2.56
C TYR A 402 21.29 -16.17 1.76
N PHE A 403 20.68 -15.18 2.42
CA PHE A 403 20.05 -14.03 1.75
C PHE A 403 21.11 -13.10 1.14
N MET A 404 22.25 -12.93 1.81
CA MET A 404 23.32 -12.01 1.39
C MET A 404 24.29 -12.64 0.36
N ASN A 405 24.60 -13.93 0.48
CA ASN A 405 25.58 -14.65 -0.32
C ASN A 405 24.92 -15.68 -1.26
N PHE A 406 24.37 -15.21 -2.39
CA PHE A 406 23.92 -16.09 -3.48
C PHE A 406 24.87 -15.99 -4.70
N GLU A 407 25.19 -17.13 -5.31
CA GLU A 407 25.98 -17.20 -6.55
C GLU A 407 25.09 -17.19 -7.81
N ALA A 408 23.77 -17.26 -7.64
CA ALA A 408 22.77 -17.09 -8.70
C ALA A 408 21.54 -16.37 -8.13
N PHE A 409 21.08 -15.31 -8.81
CA PHE A 409 19.99 -14.43 -8.39
C PHE A 409 18.61 -15.13 -8.47
N ASN A 410 18.27 -15.94 -7.47
CA ASN A 410 16.96 -16.61 -7.39
C ASN A 410 15.94 -15.71 -6.67
N ILE A 411 15.16 -15.00 -7.48
CA ILE A 411 14.11 -14.06 -7.04
C ILE A 411 13.15 -14.74 -6.05
N ASP A 412 12.64 -15.93 -6.36
CA ASP A 412 11.67 -16.66 -5.53
C ASP A 412 12.14 -16.81 -4.07
N PHE A 413 13.40 -17.18 -3.86
CA PHE A 413 13.99 -17.32 -2.53
C PHE A 413 14.20 -15.97 -1.84
N MET A 414 14.62 -14.93 -2.57
CA MET A 414 14.77 -13.58 -2.00
C MET A 414 13.42 -13.00 -1.58
N VAL A 415 12.38 -13.15 -2.41
CA VAL A 415 11.00 -12.74 -2.09
C VAL A 415 10.48 -13.51 -0.88
N ALA A 416 10.69 -14.82 -0.81
CA ALA A 416 10.29 -15.63 0.34
C ALA A 416 11.05 -15.25 1.64
N CYS A 417 12.35 -14.91 1.56
CA CYS A 417 13.10 -14.37 2.70
C CYS A 417 12.53 -13.03 3.17
N MET A 418 12.33 -12.10 2.25
CA MET A 418 11.86 -10.75 2.56
C MET A 418 10.44 -10.77 3.13
N GLN A 419 9.54 -11.58 2.53
CA GLN A 419 8.18 -11.80 3.03
C GLN A 419 8.18 -12.46 4.42
N PHE A 420 9.06 -13.42 4.68
CA PHE A 420 9.19 -14.04 6.01
C PHE A 420 9.66 -13.03 7.06
N MET A 421 10.68 -12.21 6.76
CA MET A 421 11.15 -11.15 7.66
C MET A 421 10.06 -10.09 7.91
N ASN A 422 9.36 -9.65 6.86
CA ASN A 422 8.20 -8.76 6.98
C ASN A 422 7.14 -9.32 7.94
N ILE A 423 6.80 -10.61 7.83
CA ILE A 423 5.80 -11.24 8.69
C ILE A 423 6.31 -11.40 10.13
N VAL A 424 7.51 -11.90 10.35
CA VAL A 424 8.07 -12.10 11.71
C VAL A 424 8.21 -10.78 12.47
N VAL A 425 8.56 -9.70 11.79
CA VAL A 425 8.75 -8.40 12.42
C VAL A 425 7.43 -7.63 12.58
N HIS A 426 6.54 -7.65 11.58
CA HIS A 426 5.34 -6.79 11.56
C HIS A 426 4.03 -7.47 12.03
N SER A 427 4.05 -8.77 12.37
CA SER A 427 2.92 -9.44 13.06
C SER A 427 2.90 -9.24 14.58
N VAL A 428 3.89 -8.52 15.14
CA VAL A 428 3.99 -8.26 16.58
C VAL A 428 3.19 -7.03 16.99
N GLU A 429 2.31 -7.21 17.98
CA GLU A 429 1.48 -6.14 18.56
C GLU A 429 2.25 -5.24 19.55
N ASP A 430 3.26 -5.77 20.25
CA ASP A 430 4.14 -5.00 21.14
C ASP A 430 5.22 -4.24 20.35
N MET A 431 5.16 -2.91 20.38
CA MET A 431 6.07 -2.04 19.63
C MET A 431 7.53 -2.14 20.11
N ASN A 432 7.78 -2.37 21.40
CA ASN A 432 9.14 -2.54 21.92
C ASN A 432 9.74 -3.87 21.46
N TYR A 433 8.93 -4.94 21.46
CA TYR A 433 9.37 -6.25 20.97
C TYR A 433 9.56 -6.26 19.44
N ARG A 434 8.74 -5.52 18.70
CA ARG A 434 8.94 -5.26 17.26
C ARG A 434 10.25 -4.50 16.99
N VAL A 435 10.54 -3.44 17.74
CA VAL A 435 11.83 -2.71 17.67
C VAL A 435 13.01 -3.62 18.00
N HIS A 436 12.89 -4.50 19.00
CA HIS A 436 13.93 -5.48 19.33
C HIS A 436 14.21 -6.46 18.18
N LEU A 437 13.15 -6.97 17.52
CA LEU A 437 13.28 -7.84 16.34
C LEU A 437 13.87 -7.09 15.13
N GLN A 438 13.50 -5.81 14.91
CA GLN A 438 14.14 -4.97 13.89
C GLN A 438 15.64 -4.85 14.16
N TYR A 439 16.03 -4.52 15.40
CA TYR A 439 17.43 -4.42 15.81
C TYR A 439 18.23 -5.72 15.61
N GLU A 440 17.65 -6.91 15.83
CA GLU A 440 18.33 -8.19 15.56
C GLU A 440 18.74 -8.31 14.08
N PHE A 441 17.85 -7.97 13.13
CA PHE A 441 18.12 -7.99 11.70
C PHE A 441 19.05 -6.85 11.25
N THR A 442 18.85 -5.63 11.74
CA THR A 442 19.78 -4.49 11.58
C THR A 442 21.21 -4.88 11.96
N ALA A 443 21.38 -5.48 13.14
CA ALA A 443 22.68 -5.92 13.62
C ALA A 443 23.23 -7.13 12.86
N LEU A 444 22.41 -7.93 12.16
CA LEU A 444 22.87 -8.94 11.18
C LEU A 444 23.35 -8.31 9.86
N GLY A 445 23.11 -7.01 9.64
CA GLY A 445 23.55 -6.27 8.46
C GLY A 445 22.48 -6.11 7.39
N LEU A 446 21.21 -6.38 7.70
CA LEU A 446 20.10 -6.32 6.73
C LEU A 446 20.04 -4.95 6.04
N ASP A 447 20.04 -3.85 6.77
CA ASP A 447 19.79 -2.51 6.22
C ASP A 447 20.83 -2.09 5.17
N LYS A 448 22.12 -2.34 5.48
CA LYS A 448 23.26 -2.12 4.58
C LYS A 448 23.23 -3.02 3.33
N TYR A 449 22.46 -4.11 3.38
CA TYR A 449 22.24 -4.99 2.25
C TYR A 449 21.01 -4.55 1.43
N LEU A 450 19.91 -4.19 2.09
CA LEU A 450 18.71 -3.63 1.46
C LEU A 450 19.03 -2.35 0.68
N GLU A 451 19.84 -1.44 1.23
CA GLU A 451 20.31 -0.24 0.54
C GLU A 451 21.03 -0.58 -0.79
N ARG A 452 21.82 -1.65 -0.81
CA ARG A 452 22.53 -2.13 -2.01
C ARG A 452 21.60 -2.77 -3.04
N ILE A 453 20.61 -3.55 -2.60
CA ILE A 453 19.67 -4.24 -3.50
C ILE A 453 18.40 -3.43 -3.83
N ARG A 454 18.26 -2.20 -3.32
CA ARG A 454 17.14 -1.29 -3.59
C ARG A 454 16.92 -0.98 -5.09
N LEU A 455 17.97 -1.12 -5.90
CA LEU A 455 17.95 -0.95 -7.36
C LEU A 455 17.77 -2.26 -8.15
N THR A 456 17.32 -3.34 -7.51
CA THR A 456 16.97 -4.62 -8.15
C THR A 456 15.91 -4.44 -9.27
N GLU A 457 16.01 -5.22 -10.35
CA GLU A 457 15.05 -5.18 -11.47
C GLU A 457 13.69 -5.86 -11.17
N SER A 458 13.62 -6.75 -10.18
CA SER A 458 12.41 -7.49 -9.81
C SER A 458 11.43 -6.66 -8.97
N GLU A 459 10.27 -6.34 -9.54
CA GLU A 459 9.18 -5.66 -8.83
C GLU A 459 8.64 -6.44 -7.62
N GLU A 460 8.54 -7.77 -7.70
CA GLU A 460 8.04 -8.59 -6.58
C GLU A 460 8.96 -8.47 -5.36
N LEU A 461 10.28 -8.37 -5.57
CA LEU A 461 11.23 -8.13 -4.49
C LEU A 461 11.23 -6.66 -4.04
N LYS A 462 11.13 -5.68 -4.94
CA LYS A 462 10.96 -4.26 -4.58
C LYS A 462 9.76 -4.06 -3.65
N VAL A 463 8.60 -4.65 -3.95
CA VAL A 463 7.39 -4.54 -3.13
C VAL A 463 7.64 -5.05 -1.71
N GLN A 464 8.36 -6.17 -1.52
CA GLN A 464 8.70 -6.65 -0.18
C GLN A 464 9.76 -5.79 0.53
N ILE A 465 10.70 -5.17 -0.20
CA ILE A 465 11.69 -4.26 0.36
C ILE A 465 11.03 -2.95 0.82
N SER A 466 10.20 -2.32 0.00
CA SER A 466 9.44 -1.13 0.38
C SER A 466 8.51 -1.44 1.57
N ALA A 467 7.77 -2.55 1.52
CA ALA A 467 6.91 -2.97 2.63
C ALA A 467 7.66 -3.20 3.96
N TYR A 468 8.97 -3.48 3.91
CA TYR A 468 9.83 -3.46 5.09
C TYR A 468 10.13 -2.03 5.52
N LEU A 469 10.76 -1.25 4.64
CA LEU A 469 11.26 0.10 4.93
C LEU A 469 10.14 1.07 5.37
N ASP A 470 8.98 1.00 4.73
CA ASP A 470 7.77 1.78 5.08
C ASP A 470 7.19 1.42 6.47
N ASN A 471 7.72 0.37 7.12
CA ASN A 471 7.29 -0.17 8.41
C ASN A 471 8.44 -0.32 9.44
N VAL A 472 9.66 0.11 9.12
CA VAL A 472 10.78 0.19 10.07
C VAL A 472 10.50 1.32 11.06
N PHE A 473 10.70 1.08 12.36
CA PHE A 473 10.71 2.16 13.34
C PHE A 473 12.10 2.81 13.38
N ASP A 474 12.21 4.02 12.84
CA ASP A 474 13.36 4.87 13.12
C ASP A 474 13.24 5.40 14.57
N VAL A 475 13.84 4.64 15.49
CA VAL A 475 13.86 4.98 16.93
C VAL A 475 14.62 6.28 17.18
N ALA A 476 15.61 6.63 16.36
CA ALA A 476 16.36 7.87 16.52
C ALA A 476 15.49 9.07 16.14
N ALA A 477 14.83 9.02 14.97
CA ALA A 477 13.89 10.05 14.56
C ALA A 477 12.70 10.16 15.52
N LEU A 478 12.18 9.05 16.05
CA LEU A 478 11.09 9.07 17.06
C LEU A 478 11.52 9.65 18.41
N MET A 479 12.78 9.48 18.82
CA MET A 479 13.32 10.16 19.99
C MET A 479 13.50 11.67 19.72
N GLU A 480 14.05 12.05 18.57
CA GLU A 480 14.21 13.46 18.15
C GLU A 480 12.85 14.18 18.04
N ASP A 481 11.82 13.53 17.49
CA ASP A 481 10.44 14.05 17.45
C ASP A 481 9.84 14.19 18.86
N SER A 482 10.15 13.25 19.78
CA SER A 482 9.68 13.30 21.17
C SER A 482 10.35 14.42 21.98
N GLU A 483 11.65 14.61 21.81
CA GLU A 483 12.41 15.70 22.43
C GLU A 483 12.00 17.06 21.85
N THR A 484 11.81 17.14 20.53
CA THR A 484 11.28 18.32 19.83
C THR A 484 9.87 18.66 20.29
N LYS A 485 8.98 17.66 20.43
CA LYS A 485 7.63 17.83 20.96
C LYS A 485 7.61 18.29 22.41
N THR A 486 8.52 17.77 23.24
CA THR A 486 8.65 18.18 24.65
C THR A 486 9.09 19.64 24.72
N SER A 487 10.15 20.01 23.99
CA SER A 487 10.64 21.39 23.86
C SER A 487 9.56 22.35 23.33
N ALA A 488 8.71 21.88 22.40
CA ALA A 488 7.59 22.66 21.89
C ALA A 488 6.46 22.86 22.91
N LEU A 489 6.20 21.87 23.78
CA LEU A 489 5.22 21.98 24.87
C LEU A 489 5.71 22.91 25.99
N GLU A 490 6.98 22.81 26.37
CA GLU A 490 7.63 23.76 27.30
C GLU A 490 7.51 25.20 26.76
N ARG A 491 7.75 25.40 25.46
CA ARG A 491 7.62 26.71 24.81
C ARG A 491 6.17 27.19 24.62
N VAL A 492 5.18 26.30 24.68
CA VAL A 492 3.76 26.71 24.80
C VAL A 492 3.49 27.18 26.23
N GLN A 493 3.93 26.44 27.25
CA GLN A 493 3.80 26.85 28.65
C GLN A 493 4.47 28.21 28.91
N GLU A 494 5.70 28.43 28.42
CA GLU A 494 6.39 29.73 28.50
C GLU A 494 5.53 30.89 27.96
N LEU A 495 4.74 30.65 26.90
CA LEU A 495 3.91 31.65 26.23
C LEU A 495 2.56 31.84 26.93
N GLU A 496 2.01 30.79 27.55
CA GLU A 496 0.81 30.87 28.39
C GLU A 496 1.12 31.66 29.69
N ASP A 497 2.23 31.34 30.37
CA ASP A 497 2.70 32.09 31.54
C ASP A 497 3.01 33.57 31.20
N GLN A 498 3.48 33.86 29.98
CA GLN A 498 3.70 35.23 29.49
C GLN A 498 2.39 35.96 29.20
N LEU A 499 1.40 35.26 28.65
CA LEU A 499 0.07 35.81 28.39
C LEU A 499 -0.66 36.14 29.70
N GLU A 500 -0.56 35.27 30.72
CA GLU A 500 -1.11 35.53 32.06
C GLU A 500 -0.50 36.80 32.68
N ARG A 501 0.83 36.95 32.63
CA ARG A 501 1.53 38.15 33.11
C ARG A 501 1.12 39.45 32.40
N GLU A 502 0.82 39.40 31.11
CA GLU A 502 0.29 40.57 30.38
C GLU A 502 -1.20 40.80 30.62
N ILE A 503 -1.99 39.76 30.93
CA ILE A 503 -3.38 39.90 31.40
C ILE A 503 -3.43 40.60 32.75
N ASP A 504 -2.58 40.20 33.71
CA ASP A 504 -2.43 40.88 35.01
C ASP A 504 -2.02 42.34 34.82
N ARG A 505 -0.97 42.60 34.03
CA ARG A 505 -0.49 43.95 33.73
C ARG A 505 -1.55 44.84 33.08
N ASN A 506 -2.32 44.29 32.14
CA ASN A 506 -3.45 44.99 31.52
C ASN A 506 -4.60 45.22 32.52
N SER A 507 -4.80 44.34 33.49
CA SER A 507 -5.78 44.52 34.57
C SER A 507 -5.37 45.63 35.55
N GLU A 508 -4.08 45.72 35.88
CA GLU A 508 -3.53 46.85 36.65
C GLU A 508 -3.75 48.18 35.92
N PHE A 509 -3.46 48.24 34.61
CA PHE A 509 -3.70 49.44 33.80
C PHE A 509 -5.18 49.81 33.72
N LEU A 510 -6.09 48.83 33.61
CA LEU A 510 -7.53 49.06 33.61
C LEU A 510 -8.02 49.61 34.95
N TYR A 511 -7.50 49.10 36.07
CA TYR A 511 -7.79 49.63 37.40
C TYR A 511 -7.29 51.07 37.55
N LYS A 512 -6.05 51.36 37.10
CA LYS A 512 -5.49 52.72 37.13
C LYS A 512 -6.26 53.70 36.23
N TYR A 513 -6.78 53.23 35.09
CA TYR A 513 -7.67 54.03 34.24
C TYR A 513 -8.97 54.38 34.97
N ALA A 514 -9.63 53.42 35.63
CA ALA A 514 -10.87 53.66 36.37
C ALA A 514 -10.68 54.61 37.56
N GLU A 515 -9.53 54.55 38.25
CA GLU A 515 -9.15 55.49 39.30
C GLU A 515 -9.01 56.93 38.76
N LEU A 516 -8.29 57.11 37.64
CA LEU A 516 -8.11 58.41 36.98
C LEU A 516 -9.42 58.96 36.39
N GLU A 517 -10.32 58.10 35.91
CA GLU A 517 -11.65 58.49 35.44
C GLU A 517 -12.54 58.97 36.61
N SER A 518 -12.44 58.32 37.77
CA SER A 518 -13.08 58.76 39.02
C SER A 518 -12.55 60.11 39.51
N GLU A 519 -11.22 60.31 39.50
CA GLU A 519 -10.59 61.58 39.86
C GLU A 519 -11.02 62.72 38.93
N ASN A 520 -11.05 62.47 37.61
CA ASN A 520 -11.56 63.43 36.62
C ASN A 520 -13.04 63.78 36.87
N LEU A 521 -13.87 62.82 37.29
CA LEU A 521 -15.26 63.07 37.64
C LEU A 521 -15.39 63.92 38.91
N THR A 522 -14.57 63.67 39.94
CA THR A 522 -14.57 64.51 41.16
C THR A 522 -14.12 65.94 40.85
N LEU A 523 -13.01 66.13 40.13
CA LEU A 523 -12.51 67.45 39.74
C LEU A 523 -13.50 68.20 38.85
N LYS A 524 -14.24 67.49 37.98
CA LYS A 524 -15.32 68.07 37.18
C LYS A 524 -16.48 68.57 38.04
N THR A 525 -16.93 67.78 39.03
CA THR A 525 -18.02 68.20 39.92
C THR A 525 -17.60 69.33 40.86
N GLU A 526 -16.35 69.36 41.34
CA GLU A 526 -15.79 70.49 42.09
C GLU A 526 -15.75 71.77 41.22
N ARG A 527 -15.27 71.67 39.97
CA ARG A 527 -15.28 72.79 39.01
C ARG A 527 -16.69 73.32 38.74
N GLU A 528 -17.69 72.44 38.68
CA GLU A 528 -19.10 72.82 38.49
C GLU A 528 -19.70 73.47 39.75
N GLN A 529 -19.36 72.99 40.95
CA GLN A 529 -19.69 73.67 42.22
C GLN A 529 -19.04 75.05 42.32
N LEU A 530 -17.75 75.18 42.00
CA LEU A 530 -17.04 76.46 41.95
C LEU A 530 -17.61 77.40 40.88
N ALA A 531 -18.16 76.88 39.78
CA ALA A 531 -18.90 77.68 38.80
C ALA A 531 -20.23 78.18 39.35
N MET A 532 -21.01 77.35 40.05
CA MET A 532 -22.25 77.77 40.73
C MET A 532 -21.99 78.81 41.83
N ILE A 533 -20.93 78.64 42.63
CA ILE A 533 -20.53 79.61 43.66
C ILE A 533 -20.15 80.94 43.01
N ARG A 534 -19.38 80.93 41.91
CA ARG A 534 -19.02 82.13 41.14
C ARG A 534 -20.25 82.82 40.55
N GLN A 535 -21.15 82.06 39.92
CA GLN A 535 -22.41 82.60 39.38
C GLN A 535 -23.24 83.24 40.49
N LYS A 536 -23.38 82.59 41.66
CA LYS A 536 -24.10 83.17 42.79
C LYS A 536 -23.43 84.45 43.31
N GLN A 537 -22.11 84.48 43.41
CA GLN A 537 -21.36 85.69 43.78
C GLN A 537 -21.56 86.81 42.74
N GLU A 538 -21.63 86.49 41.45
CA GLU A 538 -21.92 87.44 40.38
C GLU A 538 -23.37 87.95 40.43
N GLU A 539 -24.35 87.07 40.69
CA GLU A 539 -25.74 87.43 40.94
C GLU A 539 -25.87 88.35 42.16
N ASP A 540 -25.29 87.99 43.31
CA ASP A 540 -25.22 88.80 44.53
C ASP A 540 -24.56 90.15 44.27
N LEU A 541 -23.47 90.20 43.48
CA LEU A 541 -22.83 91.44 43.04
C LEU A 541 -23.74 92.28 42.13
N THR A 542 -24.48 91.70 41.17
CA THR A 542 -25.43 92.48 40.36
C THR A 542 -26.62 92.98 41.17
N VAL A 543 -27.06 92.27 42.21
CA VAL A 543 -28.09 92.73 43.15
C VAL A 543 -27.53 93.90 43.97
N MET A 544 -26.32 93.76 44.51
CA MET A 544 -25.63 94.82 45.26
C MET A 544 -25.38 96.07 44.38
N GLN A 545 -24.99 95.89 43.12
CA GLN A 545 -24.77 96.98 42.17
C GLN A 545 -26.08 97.68 41.76
N ARG A 546 -27.18 96.94 41.62
CA ARG A 546 -28.53 97.51 41.45
C ARG A 546 -29.00 98.27 42.70
N MET A 547 -28.75 97.74 43.90
CA MET A 547 -29.04 98.45 45.14
C MET A 547 -28.20 99.73 45.26
N LEU A 548 -26.91 99.70 44.90
CA LEU A 548 -26.05 100.88 44.86
C LEU A 548 -26.56 101.91 43.84
N GLN A 549 -26.92 101.51 42.62
CA GLN A 549 -27.52 102.43 41.63
C GLN A 549 -28.86 103.01 42.11
N HIS A 550 -29.71 102.23 42.77
CA HIS A 550 -30.96 102.73 43.34
C HIS A 550 -30.69 103.73 44.48
N ASN A 551 -29.75 103.43 45.36
CA ASN A 551 -29.36 104.31 46.46
C ASN A 551 -28.64 105.58 45.94
N GLU A 552 -27.89 105.49 44.84
CA GLU A 552 -27.30 106.62 44.12
C GLU A 552 -28.38 107.49 43.46
N GLN A 553 -29.45 106.89 42.93
CA GLN A 553 -30.62 107.63 42.43
C GLN A 553 -31.39 108.32 43.56
N GLU A 554 -31.58 107.67 44.71
CA GLU A 554 -32.18 108.30 45.89
C GLU A 554 -31.28 109.40 46.48
N LEU A 555 -29.96 109.21 46.48
CA LEU A 555 -28.98 110.26 46.81
C LEU A 555 -29.07 111.43 45.83
N LYS A 556 -29.17 111.19 44.53
CA LYS A 556 -29.36 112.24 43.50
C LYS A 556 -30.72 112.92 43.57
N LYS A 557 -31.79 112.24 43.99
CA LYS A 557 -33.09 112.86 44.32
C LYS A 557 -32.98 113.74 45.57
N ARG A 558 -32.31 113.27 46.62
CA ARG A 558 -32.03 114.06 47.83
C ARG A 558 -31.15 115.26 47.50
N ASP A 559 -30.12 115.09 46.68
CA ASP A 559 -29.18 116.14 46.29
C ASP A 559 -29.84 117.18 45.38
N THR A 560 -30.64 116.77 44.38
CA THR A 560 -31.43 117.73 43.59
C THR A 560 -32.49 118.45 44.41
N LEU A 561 -33.18 117.78 45.33
CA LEU A 561 -34.10 118.42 46.28
C LEU A 561 -33.38 119.41 47.21
N LEU A 562 -32.20 119.03 47.71
CA LEU A 562 -31.32 119.89 48.50
C LEU A 562 -30.78 121.06 47.67
N HIS A 563 -30.49 120.86 46.38
CA HIS A 563 -30.03 121.90 45.46
C HIS A 563 -31.15 122.88 45.12
N THR A 564 -32.39 122.41 44.93
CA THR A 564 -33.58 123.29 44.85
C THR A 564 -33.73 124.11 46.13
N LYS A 565 -33.61 123.47 47.31
CA LYS A 565 -33.59 124.18 48.61
C LYS A 565 -32.36 125.09 48.78
N ASN A 566 -31.24 124.79 48.12
CA ASN A 566 -30.04 125.64 48.17
C ASN A 566 -30.18 126.84 47.22
N MET A 567 -30.85 126.71 46.08
CA MET A 567 -31.25 127.84 45.23
C MET A 567 -32.24 128.76 45.95
N GLU A 568 -33.17 128.22 46.74
CA GLU A 568 -34.04 129.00 47.64
C GLU A 568 -33.26 129.72 48.78
N LEU A 569 -32.04 129.26 49.12
CA LEU A 569 -31.18 129.84 50.17
C LEU A 569 -30.06 130.75 49.64
N GLN A 570 -29.58 130.54 48.41
CA GLN A 570 -28.52 131.34 47.79
C GLN A 570 -28.99 132.72 47.35
N THR A 571 -30.31 132.93 47.23
CA THR A 571 -30.92 134.27 47.16
C THR A 571 -30.85 135.04 48.48
N LEU A 572 -30.56 134.39 49.61
CA LEU A 572 -30.71 134.98 50.95
C LEU A 572 -29.41 135.21 51.75
N THR A 573 -28.29 134.56 51.44
CA THR A 573 -27.06 134.67 52.28
C THR A 573 -25.77 134.87 51.47
N ARG A 574 -25.18 136.07 51.55
CA ARG A 574 -23.87 136.42 50.97
C ARG A 574 -22.95 137.07 52.02
N SER A 575 -22.41 136.28 52.98
CA SER A 575 -21.41 136.78 53.95
C SER A 575 -20.41 135.72 54.44
N LEU A 576 -19.16 135.83 53.94
CA LEU A 576 -17.86 135.44 54.54
C LEU A 576 -17.53 133.96 54.94
N PRO A 577 -16.26 133.51 54.72
CA PRO A 577 -15.73 132.20 55.12
C PRO A 577 -14.61 132.27 56.19
N ARG A 578 -14.15 131.10 56.71
CA ARG A 578 -12.79 130.74 57.22
C ARG A 578 -12.84 129.43 58.04
N SER A 579 -11.77 128.65 58.29
CA SER A 579 -10.51 128.40 57.53
C SER A 579 -9.66 127.31 58.22
N ALA A 580 -9.00 126.46 57.43
CA ALA A 580 -7.70 125.80 57.74
C ALA A 580 -7.67 124.88 59.01
N SER A 581 -6.56 124.25 59.43
CA SER A 581 -5.19 124.11 58.88
C SER A 581 -4.52 122.79 59.33
N SER A 582 -3.62 122.23 58.49
CA SER A 582 -2.48 121.37 58.90
C SER A 582 -2.76 120.00 59.56
N GLY A 583 -1.85 119.01 59.53
CA GLY A 583 -0.63 118.89 58.71
C GLY A 583 0.40 117.86 59.24
N ASP A 584 1.05 117.16 58.30
CA ASP A 584 2.38 116.50 58.40
C ASP A 584 2.59 115.28 59.36
N GLY A 585 3.67 114.50 59.14
CA GLY A 585 4.40 113.85 60.25
C GLY A 585 4.50 112.30 60.37
N SER A 586 5.31 111.65 59.50
CA SER A 586 6.29 110.58 59.83
C SER A 586 5.97 109.24 60.57
N LEU A 587 6.46 108.15 59.93
CA LEU A 587 7.29 107.03 60.48
C LEU A 587 6.72 105.95 61.46
N ALA A 588 6.48 104.76 60.87
CA ALA A 588 7.03 103.42 61.21
C ALA A 588 7.20 102.93 62.69
N ASN A 589 6.67 101.72 63.00
CA ASN A 589 7.44 100.46 63.23
C ASN A 589 6.66 99.39 64.05
N GLY A 590 6.89 98.10 63.74
CA GLY A 590 6.82 96.87 64.56
C GLY A 590 5.79 96.63 65.70
N GLY A 591 5.08 95.50 65.60
CA GLY A 591 5.11 94.48 66.69
C GLY A 591 3.88 94.24 67.59
N LEU A 592 3.19 93.11 67.33
CA LEU A 592 2.65 92.12 68.30
C LEU A 592 1.84 92.54 69.56
N MET A 593 0.55 92.13 69.53
CA MET A 593 -0.19 91.38 70.58
C MET A 593 -0.68 92.03 71.90
N ALA A 594 -1.82 91.50 72.37
CA ALA A 594 -2.54 91.70 73.64
C ALA A 594 -3.18 93.10 73.90
N GLY A 595 -4.36 93.21 74.53
CA GLY A 595 -5.33 92.16 74.90
C GLY A 595 -6.42 92.63 75.87
N SER A 596 -7.59 91.97 75.83
CA SER A 596 -8.72 92.08 76.80
C SER A 596 -9.46 93.45 76.81
N THR A 597 -10.66 93.64 77.39
CA THR A 597 -11.46 92.86 78.38
C THR A 597 -12.97 92.87 78.11
N SER A 598 -13.66 91.78 78.51
CA SER A 598 -15.09 91.70 78.96
C SER A 598 -16.21 92.19 78.01
N GLY A 599 -17.24 91.39 77.64
CA GLY A 599 -17.68 90.07 78.13
C GLY A 599 -18.56 90.15 79.38
N ALA A 600 -19.57 89.30 79.61
CA ALA A 600 -20.03 88.09 78.92
C ALA A 600 -21.48 88.30 78.35
N ALA A 601 -22.41 87.36 78.11
CA ALA A 601 -22.58 85.92 78.40
C ALA A 601 -23.55 85.30 77.33
N SER A 602 -24.12 84.07 77.40
CA SER A 602 -24.15 83.00 78.42
C SER A 602 -24.45 81.62 77.81
N LEU A 603 -23.70 80.58 78.22
CA LEU A 603 -24.00 79.12 78.15
C LEU A 603 -24.17 78.49 76.72
N THR A 604 -23.54 77.37 76.32
CA THR A 604 -22.65 76.40 77.02
C THR A 604 -21.63 75.77 76.02
N LEU A 605 -20.69 74.92 76.49
CA LEU A 605 -19.39 74.62 75.85
C LEU A 605 -19.29 73.29 75.03
N PRO A 606 -18.30 73.16 74.10
CA PRO A 606 -17.76 71.90 73.53
C PRO A 606 -16.44 71.45 74.22
N PRO A 607 -15.90 70.21 74.03
CA PRO A 607 -14.88 69.98 72.96
C PRO A 607 -14.73 68.52 72.39
N PRO A 608 -13.95 68.32 71.29
CA PRO A 608 -13.40 67.03 70.77
C PRO A 608 -12.01 66.70 71.43
N PRO A 609 -11.08 65.80 70.99
CA PRO A 609 -10.99 65.00 69.73
C PRO A 609 -10.70 63.43 69.77
N PRO A 610 -9.47 62.82 69.74
CA PRO A 610 -9.23 61.45 69.20
C PRO A 610 -8.85 60.42 70.30
N PRO A 611 -8.24 59.22 70.07
CA PRO A 611 -8.07 58.34 68.89
C PRO A 611 -8.61 56.88 69.13
N MET A 612 -8.09 55.86 68.41
CA MET A 612 -8.44 54.42 68.50
C MET A 612 -8.16 53.76 69.87
N PRO A 613 -8.85 52.65 70.26
CA PRO A 613 -8.17 51.32 70.21
C PRO A 613 -9.04 50.03 70.10
N ALA A 614 -8.39 48.93 69.65
CA ALA A 614 -8.50 47.51 70.07
C ALA A 614 -9.84 46.71 70.11
N SER A 615 -9.71 45.38 70.06
CA SER A 615 -10.78 44.35 70.10
C SER A 615 -10.94 43.69 71.50
N PRO A 616 -11.98 42.85 71.72
CA PRO A 616 -11.72 41.40 71.65
C PRO A 616 -12.88 40.50 71.12
N THR A 617 -12.54 39.22 70.90
CA THR A 617 -13.33 37.98 70.68
C THR A 617 -14.81 37.95 71.15
N ALA A 618 -15.74 37.19 70.54
CA ALA A 618 -15.57 35.79 70.10
C ALA A 618 -16.61 35.25 69.07
N SER A 619 -16.20 34.21 68.34
CA SER A 619 -16.97 33.08 67.75
C SER A 619 -18.45 33.25 67.34
N LEU A 620 -18.69 33.17 66.03
CA LEU A 620 -19.46 32.07 65.40
C LEU A 620 -19.20 32.06 63.87
N ALA A 621 -18.98 30.90 63.27
CA ALA A 621 -18.59 30.77 61.87
C ALA A 621 -19.76 30.29 60.99
N ALA A 622 -19.90 30.85 59.79
CA ALA A 622 -20.81 30.41 58.74
C ALA A 622 -20.07 30.32 57.40
N PRO A 623 -20.21 29.23 56.61
CA PRO A 623 -19.46 29.03 55.37
C PRO A 623 -20.11 29.72 54.15
N PRO A 624 -19.34 29.98 53.07
CA PRO A 624 -19.87 30.42 51.79
C PRO A 624 -20.65 29.30 51.05
N PRO A 625 -21.49 29.65 50.04
CA PRO A 625 -22.31 28.68 49.31
C PRO A 625 -21.49 27.76 48.36
N PRO A 626 -21.98 26.53 48.07
CA PRO A 626 -21.27 25.55 47.25
C PRO A 626 -21.45 25.76 45.73
N PRO A 627 -20.51 25.26 44.91
CA PRO A 627 -20.60 25.27 43.44
C PRO A 627 -21.54 24.16 42.89
N PRO A 628 -21.97 24.25 41.62
CA PRO A 628 -22.84 23.25 40.97
C PRO A 628 -22.11 21.93 40.64
N PRO A 629 -22.83 20.79 40.52
CA PRO A 629 -22.25 19.46 40.31
C PRO A 629 -21.87 19.17 38.85
N ALA A 630 -20.88 18.28 38.67
CA ALA A 630 -20.40 17.77 37.39
C ALA A 630 -21.16 16.49 36.93
N PRO A 631 -21.17 16.15 35.62
CA PRO A 631 -21.77 14.92 35.11
C PRO A 631 -20.95 13.66 35.45
N PRO A 632 -21.59 12.46 35.54
CA PRO A 632 -20.93 11.22 35.96
C PRO A 632 -20.11 10.53 34.85
N ALA A 633 -19.10 9.76 35.26
CA ALA A 633 -18.22 8.97 34.40
C ALA A 633 -18.62 7.46 34.34
N PRO A 634 -18.28 6.73 33.26
CA PRO A 634 -18.49 5.28 33.15
C PRO A 634 -17.51 4.45 34.00
N PRO A 635 -17.84 3.18 34.34
CA PRO A 635 -17.09 2.37 35.32
C PRO A 635 -15.86 1.62 34.76
N PRO A 636 -14.88 1.26 35.62
CA PRO A 636 -13.67 0.53 35.24
C PRO A 636 -13.84 -1.01 35.20
N PRO A 637 -12.95 -1.75 34.51
CA PRO A 637 -12.97 -3.21 34.43
C PRO A 637 -12.22 -3.91 35.61
N PRO A 638 -12.68 -5.08 36.09
CA PRO A 638 -11.95 -5.91 37.07
C PRO A 638 -10.97 -6.90 36.40
N MET A 639 -9.95 -7.35 37.15
CA MET A 639 -8.94 -8.33 36.72
C MET A 639 -8.60 -9.35 37.83
N MET A 640 -7.92 -10.46 37.43
CA MET A 640 -7.22 -11.46 38.28
C MET A 640 -8.11 -12.44 39.09
N PRO A 641 -7.59 -13.62 39.52
CA PRO A 641 -6.55 -14.50 38.95
C PRO A 641 -7.07 -15.95 38.71
N GLY A 642 -6.20 -16.91 38.36
CA GLY A 642 -6.57 -18.28 37.95
C GLY A 642 -6.25 -19.44 38.93
N PHE A 643 -6.02 -20.63 38.36
CA PHE A 643 -5.78 -22.00 38.94
C PHE A 643 -6.95 -23.01 38.90
N SER A 644 -6.56 -24.29 38.87
CA SER A 644 -7.37 -25.54 38.80
C SER A 644 -7.05 -26.41 40.05
N PRO A 645 -7.50 -27.68 40.26
CA PRO A 645 -8.29 -28.59 39.40
C PRO A 645 -9.36 -29.48 40.15
N LEU A 646 -9.88 -30.51 39.42
CA LEU A 646 -10.36 -31.83 39.91
C LEU A 646 -11.81 -31.99 40.45
N GLY A 647 -12.47 -33.12 40.09
CA GLY A 647 -13.59 -33.72 40.87
C GLY A 647 -14.91 -34.02 40.12
N SER A 648 -15.40 -35.25 40.20
CA SER A 648 -16.74 -35.75 39.73
C SER A 648 -17.50 -36.37 40.94
N PRO A 649 -18.66 -37.08 40.85
CA PRO A 649 -19.59 -37.40 39.73
C PRO A 649 -21.12 -37.34 40.06
N SER A 650 -21.97 -37.79 39.11
CA SER A 650 -23.38 -38.26 39.25
C SER A 650 -24.52 -37.24 39.55
N GLY A 651 -25.78 -37.41 39.06
CA GLY A 651 -26.31 -38.29 38.02
C GLY A 651 -27.86 -38.42 37.92
N SER A 652 -28.37 -38.61 36.68
CA SER A 652 -29.55 -39.43 36.24
C SER A 652 -31.04 -39.12 36.55
N LEU A 653 -31.93 -39.41 35.56
CA LEU A 653 -33.42 -39.61 35.59
C LEU A 653 -34.34 -38.37 35.84
N THR A 654 -35.65 -38.23 35.47
CA THR A 654 -36.62 -38.94 34.56
C THR A 654 -37.88 -38.07 34.20
N SER A 655 -38.69 -38.53 33.21
CA SER A 655 -39.95 -38.01 32.61
C SER A 655 -41.27 -38.18 33.41
N THR A 656 -42.50 -37.68 33.13
CA THR A 656 -43.14 -36.54 32.35
C THR A 656 -44.69 -36.54 32.53
N ALA A 657 -45.42 -35.44 32.17
CA ALA A 657 -46.89 -35.35 31.89
C ALA A 657 -47.85 -35.39 33.13
N PRO A 658 -49.20 -35.08 33.08
CA PRO A 658 -50.19 -35.09 31.97
C PRO A 658 -51.23 -33.91 31.87
N SER A 659 -52.32 -34.10 31.07
CA SER A 659 -53.37 -33.12 30.59
C SER A 659 -54.81 -33.40 31.21
N PRO A 660 -56.04 -33.08 30.64
CA PRO A 660 -56.58 -32.58 29.33
C PRO A 660 -57.47 -31.29 29.51
N PRO A 661 -58.76 -31.04 29.06
CA PRO A 661 -59.69 -31.54 27.99
C PRO A 661 -60.58 -30.47 27.20
N HIS A 662 -61.54 -30.95 26.38
CA HIS A 662 -62.76 -30.30 25.76
C HIS A 662 -62.70 -29.44 24.45
N ALA A 663 -63.81 -29.41 23.68
CA ALA A 663 -63.89 -29.08 22.22
C ALA A 663 -65.32 -28.63 21.70
N PRO A 664 -65.82 -28.95 20.46
CA PRO A 664 -65.82 -28.17 19.18
C PRO A 664 -67.23 -27.76 18.63
N PRO A 665 -67.41 -27.13 17.42
CA PRO A 665 -67.65 -27.83 16.12
C PRO A 665 -67.22 -27.08 14.81
N MET A 666 -67.74 -27.45 13.61
CA MET A 666 -67.34 -27.06 12.21
C MET A 666 -68.40 -26.16 11.48
N LEU A 667 -68.48 -25.84 10.15
CA LEU A 667 -67.95 -26.39 8.86
C LEU A 667 -68.15 -25.44 7.62
N SER A 668 -67.25 -25.43 6.60
CA SER A 668 -67.42 -25.03 5.14
C SER A 668 -67.90 -23.60 4.73
N SER A 669 -67.60 -22.98 3.56
CA SER A 669 -66.70 -23.21 2.38
C SER A 669 -66.54 -21.94 1.46
N PHE A 670 -65.72 -22.01 0.39
CA PHE A 670 -65.47 -21.05 -0.75
C PHE A 670 -64.48 -19.86 -0.60
N GLN A 671 -63.87 -19.41 -1.74
CA GLN A 671 -62.75 -18.43 -1.89
C GLN A 671 -63.06 -17.32 -2.93
N PRO A 672 -62.38 -16.13 -2.91
CA PRO A 672 -61.34 -15.76 -3.90
C PRO A 672 -60.26 -14.75 -3.35
N PRO A 673 -59.46 -13.97 -4.15
CA PRO A 673 -58.31 -14.31 -5.02
C PRO A 673 -56.95 -13.61 -4.63
N PRO A 674 -55.78 -13.90 -5.28
CA PRO A 674 -54.42 -13.42 -4.88
C PRO A 674 -53.82 -12.29 -5.75
N PRO A 675 -52.91 -11.41 -5.23
CA PRO A 675 -51.43 -11.53 -5.37
C PRO A 675 -50.65 -10.87 -4.16
N PRO A 676 -49.30 -10.56 -4.14
CA PRO A 676 -48.24 -10.70 -5.16
C PRO A 676 -46.87 -11.29 -4.74
N VAL A 677 -46.08 -11.57 -5.79
CA VAL A 677 -44.63 -11.83 -5.92
C VAL A 677 -43.69 -11.56 -4.72
N ALA A 678 -42.90 -12.57 -4.34
CA ALA A 678 -41.73 -12.42 -3.48
C ALA A 678 -40.55 -11.80 -4.23
N GLY A 679 -40.27 -10.51 -3.96
CA GLY A 679 -39.19 -9.75 -4.63
C GLY A 679 -38.55 -8.66 -3.77
N PHE A 680 -38.73 -8.69 -2.45
CA PHE A 680 -38.23 -7.64 -1.54
C PHE A 680 -37.64 -8.21 -0.24
N MET A 681 -36.32 -8.32 -0.20
CA MET A 681 -35.51 -7.97 0.97
C MET A 681 -34.26 -7.24 0.46
N PRO A 682 -33.90 -6.06 1.00
CA PRO A 682 -32.65 -5.40 0.64
C PRO A 682 -31.45 -6.21 1.17
N ALA A 683 -30.46 -6.44 0.31
CA ALA A 683 -29.18 -6.98 0.75
C ALA A 683 -28.37 -5.92 1.52
N PRO A 684 -27.43 -6.30 2.40
CA PRO A 684 -26.50 -5.35 3.02
C PRO A 684 -25.66 -4.62 1.98
N ASP A 685 -25.45 -3.31 2.19
CA ASP A 685 -24.81 -2.44 1.21
C ASP A 685 -23.41 -2.93 0.79
N GLY A 686 -23.20 -3.05 -0.52
CA GLY A 686 -21.94 -3.47 -1.13
C GLY A 686 -21.65 -4.98 -1.13
N ALA A 687 -22.62 -5.85 -0.81
CA ALA A 687 -22.47 -7.31 -0.90
C ALA A 687 -22.76 -7.85 -2.32
N MET A 688 -21.75 -7.89 -3.19
CA MET A 688 -21.89 -8.41 -4.56
C MET A 688 -22.07 -9.94 -4.58
N THR A 689 -23.23 -10.41 -5.05
CA THR A 689 -23.57 -11.84 -5.11
C THR A 689 -22.90 -12.55 -6.30
N ILE A 690 -22.73 -13.87 -6.18
CA ILE A 690 -22.09 -14.70 -7.21
C ILE A 690 -23.03 -14.78 -8.43
N LYS A 691 -22.68 -14.10 -9.54
CA LYS A 691 -23.44 -14.17 -10.79
C LYS A 691 -23.52 -15.61 -11.32
N ARG A 692 -24.69 -16.02 -11.80
CA ARG A 692 -24.92 -17.38 -12.31
C ARG A 692 -24.21 -17.57 -13.64
N LYS A 693 -23.62 -18.75 -13.85
CA LYS A 693 -23.06 -19.13 -15.17
C LYS A 693 -24.20 -19.41 -16.14
N VAL A 694 -24.27 -18.65 -17.23
CA VAL A 694 -25.22 -18.89 -18.33
C VAL A 694 -24.86 -20.21 -19.04
N PRO A 695 -25.79 -21.17 -19.20
CA PRO A 695 -25.56 -22.37 -19.99
C PRO A 695 -25.77 -22.06 -21.48
N THR A 696 -24.78 -22.41 -22.32
CA THR A 696 -24.90 -22.28 -23.78
C THR A 696 -25.28 -23.62 -24.41
N LYS A 697 -26.14 -23.57 -25.43
CA LYS A 697 -26.60 -24.72 -26.23
C LYS A 697 -25.50 -25.23 -27.17
N TYR A 698 -24.67 -24.32 -27.68
CA TYR A 698 -23.53 -24.62 -28.55
C TYR A 698 -22.20 -24.14 -27.93
N LYS A 699 -21.08 -24.65 -28.48
CA LYS A 699 -19.74 -24.25 -28.08
C LYS A 699 -19.32 -23.01 -28.87
N LEU A 700 -19.20 -21.86 -28.20
CA LEU A 700 -18.91 -20.56 -28.82
C LEU A 700 -17.40 -20.23 -28.81
N PRO A 701 -16.93 -19.31 -29.68
CA PRO A 701 -15.64 -18.64 -29.56
C PRO A 701 -15.40 -18.10 -28.16
N THR A 702 -14.27 -18.45 -27.56
CA THR A 702 -13.84 -17.86 -26.29
C THR A 702 -13.39 -16.43 -26.54
N LEU A 703 -14.12 -15.46 -25.99
CA LEU A 703 -13.71 -14.07 -26.00
C LEU A 703 -12.51 -13.90 -25.05
N ASN A 704 -11.34 -13.55 -25.60
CA ASN A 704 -10.10 -13.36 -24.85
C ASN A 704 -10.06 -12.00 -24.10
N TRP A 705 -11.15 -11.63 -23.44
CA TRP A 705 -11.21 -10.45 -22.57
C TRP A 705 -10.48 -10.67 -21.25
N ILE A 706 -9.89 -9.60 -20.70
CA ILE A 706 -9.24 -9.64 -19.38
C ILE A 706 -10.32 -9.38 -18.32
N ALA A 707 -10.93 -10.45 -17.82
CA ALA A 707 -11.99 -10.36 -16.82
C ALA A 707 -11.46 -9.83 -15.47
N LEU A 708 -12.09 -8.77 -14.95
CA LEU A 708 -11.83 -8.27 -13.60
C LEU A 708 -12.22 -9.33 -12.56
N LYS A 709 -11.37 -9.57 -11.56
CA LYS A 709 -11.72 -10.42 -10.41
C LYS A 709 -12.83 -9.74 -9.60
N PRO A 710 -13.73 -10.46 -8.92
CA PRO A 710 -14.84 -9.85 -8.15
C PRO A 710 -14.39 -8.74 -7.20
N ASN A 711 -13.24 -8.91 -6.53
CA ASN A 711 -12.68 -7.91 -5.61
C ASN A 711 -12.21 -6.61 -6.31
N GLN A 712 -11.95 -6.65 -7.62
CA GLN A 712 -11.56 -5.49 -8.44
C GLN A 712 -12.76 -4.77 -9.07
N VAL A 713 -13.97 -5.35 -8.99
CA VAL A 713 -15.21 -4.75 -9.52
C VAL A 713 -15.83 -3.76 -8.54
N ARG A 714 -15.67 -3.99 -7.23
CA ARG A 714 -16.24 -3.14 -6.16
C ARG A 714 -15.70 -1.70 -6.27
N GLY A 715 -16.59 -0.72 -6.42
CA GLY A 715 -16.22 0.69 -6.63
C GLY A 715 -15.93 1.08 -8.09
N THR A 716 -16.15 0.19 -9.05
CA THR A 716 -16.11 0.49 -10.49
C THR A 716 -17.50 0.54 -11.09
N ILE A 717 -17.66 1.13 -12.28
CA ILE A 717 -18.92 1.13 -13.05
C ILE A 717 -19.53 -0.27 -13.22
N PHE A 718 -18.71 -1.32 -13.27
CA PHE A 718 -19.17 -2.71 -13.40
C PHE A 718 -19.93 -3.23 -12.16
N ASN A 719 -19.91 -2.50 -11.04
CA ASN A 719 -20.74 -2.74 -9.86
C ASN A 719 -22.20 -2.23 -10.04
N GLU A 720 -22.45 -1.34 -11.00
CA GLU A 720 -23.76 -0.73 -11.28
C GLU A 720 -24.44 -1.33 -12.53
N LEU A 721 -23.73 -2.19 -13.28
CA LEU A 721 -24.22 -2.79 -14.52
C LEU A 721 -24.95 -4.14 -14.28
N ASP A 722 -26.28 -4.10 -14.40
CA ASP A 722 -27.16 -5.27 -14.44
C ASP A 722 -27.23 -5.88 -15.85
N ASP A 723 -26.66 -7.08 -15.98
CA ASP A 723 -26.71 -7.92 -17.17
C ASP A 723 -28.00 -8.75 -17.27
N GLU A 724 -28.68 -9.10 -16.17
CA GLU A 724 -29.95 -9.84 -16.23
C GLU A 724 -31.06 -9.04 -16.93
N LYS A 725 -31.02 -7.70 -16.84
CA LYS A 725 -31.91 -6.81 -17.60
C LYS A 725 -31.64 -6.86 -19.11
N ILE A 726 -30.38 -7.06 -19.53
CA ILE A 726 -30.00 -7.15 -20.94
C ILE A 726 -30.24 -8.56 -21.49
N PHE A 727 -30.02 -9.61 -20.68
CA PHE A 727 -30.33 -11.01 -21.03
C PHE A 727 -31.79 -11.27 -21.38
N LYS A 728 -32.72 -10.40 -20.95
CA LYS A 728 -34.15 -10.47 -21.27
C LYS A 728 -34.55 -9.71 -22.56
N GLN A 729 -33.61 -9.01 -23.20
CA GLN A 729 -33.85 -8.13 -24.37
C GLN A 729 -33.12 -8.58 -25.64
N ILE A 730 -32.18 -9.52 -25.55
CA ILE A 730 -31.39 -10.04 -26.68
C ILE A 730 -31.72 -11.52 -26.85
N ASP A 731 -32.02 -11.98 -28.08
CA ASP A 731 -32.18 -13.40 -28.36
C ASP A 731 -30.81 -14.09 -28.52
N PHE A 732 -30.38 -14.76 -27.45
CA PHE A 732 -29.14 -15.53 -27.47
C PHE A 732 -29.23 -16.82 -28.27
N ASN A 733 -30.42 -17.35 -28.62
CA ASN A 733 -30.50 -18.53 -29.48
C ASN A 733 -30.03 -18.23 -30.89
N GLU A 734 -30.45 -17.10 -31.48
CA GLU A 734 -29.96 -16.67 -32.80
C GLU A 734 -28.46 -16.37 -32.78
N PHE A 735 -27.98 -15.72 -31.72
CA PHE A 735 -26.56 -15.47 -31.52
C PHE A 735 -25.75 -16.78 -31.46
N GLU A 736 -26.18 -17.76 -30.65
CA GLU A 736 -25.51 -19.06 -30.56
C GLU A 736 -25.59 -19.86 -31.86
N GLU A 737 -26.70 -19.78 -32.60
CA GLU A 737 -26.87 -20.40 -33.92
C GLU A 737 -25.85 -19.84 -34.92
N ARG A 738 -25.60 -18.51 -34.90
CA ARG A 738 -24.65 -17.80 -35.78
C ARG A 738 -23.19 -17.99 -35.35
N PHE A 739 -22.90 -18.07 -34.05
CA PHE A 739 -21.54 -18.09 -33.50
C PHE A 739 -21.06 -19.47 -32.98
N LYS A 740 -21.73 -20.57 -33.29
CA LYS A 740 -21.28 -21.93 -32.91
C LYS A 740 -19.99 -22.37 -33.63
N ILE A 741 -18.99 -22.84 -32.87
CA ILE A 741 -17.83 -23.55 -33.40
C ILE A 741 -18.26 -24.96 -33.81
N GLY A 742 -18.39 -25.20 -35.12
CA GLY A 742 -18.73 -26.50 -35.67
C GLY A 742 -17.67 -27.57 -35.39
N ILE A 743 -18.07 -28.68 -34.77
CA ILE A 743 -17.22 -29.88 -34.65
C ILE A 743 -17.27 -30.65 -35.97
N GLY A 744 -16.32 -30.35 -36.86
CA GLY A 744 -15.96 -31.20 -38.01
C GLY A 744 -16.92 -31.18 -39.20
N GLY A 745 -16.84 -30.14 -40.05
CA GLY A 745 -17.52 -30.17 -41.35
C GLY A 745 -17.44 -28.85 -42.13
N ALA A 746 -16.55 -28.80 -43.12
CA ALA A 746 -16.70 -27.95 -44.29
C ALA A 746 -17.37 -28.81 -45.40
N LEU A 747 -18.31 -28.35 -46.23
CA LEU A 747 -18.87 -27.01 -46.47
C LEU A 747 -20.41 -27.11 -46.63
N ARG A 748 -21.10 -25.96 -46.63
CA ARG A 748 -22.31 -25.78 -47.47
C ARG A 748 -22.26 -24.42 -48.17
N ASN A 749 -21.65 -24.40 -49.35
CA ASN A 749 -22.04 -23.42 -50.35
C ASN A 749 -23.35 -23.89 -51.01
N GLY A 750 -24.11 -22.97 -51.60
CA GLY A 750 -25.33 -23.32 -52.33
C GLY A 750 -25.08 -23.87 -53.74
N SER A 751 -25.92 -24.84 -54.11
CA SER A 751 -26.57 -24.98 -55.44
C SER A 751 -26.24 -26.20 -56.31
N SER A 752 -27.33 -26.94 -56.64
CA SER A 752 -27.60 -27.77 -57.83
C SER A 752 -26.58 -28.82 -58.31
N GLY A 753 -26.99 -30.10 -58.35
CA GLY A 753 -26.31 -31.13 -59.16
C GLY A 753 -26.60 -32.61 -58.80
N THR A 754 -27.78 -33.12 -59.16
CA THR A 754 -28.11 -34.55 -59.42
C THR A 754 -27.44 -35.68 -58.60
N GLU A 755 -28.25 -36.23 -57.68
CA GLU A 755 -28.71 -37.64 -57.66
C GLU A 755 -27.82 -38.87 -57.34
N VAL A 756 -28.45 -39.74 -56.53
CA VAL A 756 -28.33 -41.21 -56.42
C VAL A 756 -27.10 -41.83 -55.71
N ASP A 757 -27.42 -42.36 -54.51
CA ASP A 757 -26.99 -43.63 -53.89
C ASP A 757 -26.04 -44.54 -54.69
N GLY A 758 -24.93 -45.07 -54.17
CA GLY A 758 -24.37 -45.08 -52.82
C GLY A 758 -23.08 -45.91 -52.83
N SER A 759 -22.60 -46.42 -51.69
CA SER A 759 -21.57 -47.49 -51.71
C SER A 759 -20.57 -47.53 -50.54
N LEU A 760 -19.60 -46.59 -50.55
CA LEU A 760 -18.41 -46.44 -49.67
C LEU A 760 -17.30 -47.51 -49.85
N GLN A 761 -16.15 -47.11 -50.42
CA GLN A 761 -14.98 -47.98 -50.72
C GLN A 761 -13.80 -47.85 -49.72
N SER A 762 -12.97 -48.91 -49.60
CA SER A 762 -11.65 -48.84 -48.95
C SER A 762 -10.48 -48.71 -49.95
N SER A 763 -9.71 -47.62 -49.85
CA SER A 763 -8.27 -47.63 -50.21
C SER A 763 -7.48 -46.44 -49.65
N LYS A 764 -6.36 -46.76 -48.99
CA LYS A 764 -5.11 -46.00 -48.93
C LYS A 764 -5.20 -44.48 -48.78
N ARG A 765 -5.42 -43.98 -47.56
CA ARG A 765 -5.00 -42.61 -47.20
C ARG A 765 -3.50 -42.60 -46.89
N PHE A 766 -2.76 -41.66 -47.48
CA PHE A 766 -1.31 -41.50 -47.30
C PHE A 766 -0.90 -41.47 -45.82
N LYS A 767 0.15 -42.22 -45.46
CA LYS A 767 1.01 -41.80 -44.33
C LYS A 767 1.70 -40.51 -44.76
N ARG A 768 1.57 -39.45 -43.96
CA ARG A 768 2.57 -38.37 -43.98
C ARG A 768 3.83 -38.89 -43.27
N PRO A 769 5.03 -38.37 -43.57
CA PRO A 769 6.18 -38.59 -42.71
C PRO A 769 5.88 -38.05 -41.31
N ASP A 770 6.28 -38.79 -40.28
CA ASP A 770 6.19 -38.35 -38.89
C ASP A 770 7.34 -37.36 -38.63
N ASN A 771 7.14 -36.10 -39.03
CA ASN A 771 8.15 -35.05 -38.85
C ASN A 771 8.43 -34.84 -37.35
N VAL A 772 9.69 -35.00 -36.96
CA VAL A 772 10.18 -34.86 -35.58
C VAL A 772 10.38 -33.38 -35.27
N SER A 773 10.01 -32.96 -34.06
CA SER A 773 10.38 -31.65 -33.52
C SER A 773 11.37 -31.76 -32.38
N LEU A 774 12.30 -30.81 -32.29
CA LEU A 774 13.22 -30.65 -31.16
C LEU A 774 12.79 -29.51 -30.23
N LEU A 775 11.75 -28.74 -30.61
CA LEU A 775 11.16 -27.67 -29.82
C LEU A 775 10.10 -28.21 -28.85
N GLU A 776 9.97 -27.56 -27.70
CA GLU A 776 8.81 -27.77 -26.81
C GLU A 776 7.52 -27.34 -27.54
N HIS A 777 6.41 -28.04 -27.30
CA HIS A 777 5.17 -27.91 -28.07
C HIS A 777 4.56 -26.49 -28.10
N THR A 778 4.66 -25.74 -27.00
CA THR A 778 4.19 -24.35 -26.88
C THR A 778 5.12 -23.40 -27.63
N ARG A 779 6.44 -23.56 -27.49
CA ARG A 779 7.46 -22.84 -28.26
C ARG A 779 7.30 -23.10 -29.76
N LEU A 780 7.15 -24.36 -30.18
CA LEU A 780 6.85 -24.80 -31.54
C LEU A 780 5.61 -24.09 -32.10
N ARG A 781 4.51 -24.08 -31.34
CA ARG A 781 3.27 -23.38 -31.72
C ARG A 781 3.48 -21.87 -31.87
N ASN A 782 4.25 -21.25 -30.98
CA ASN A 782 4.53 -19.81 -31.02
C ASN A 782 5.43 -19.44 -32.21
N ILE A 783 6.42 -20.27 -32.54
CA ILE A 783 7.23 -20.15 -33.76
C ILE A 783 6.36 -20.35 -35.01
N ALA A 784 5.46 -21.33 -35.03
CA ALA A 784 4.53 -21.55 -36.15
C ALA A 784 3.58 -20.36 -36.39
N ILE A 785 3.08 -19.72 -35.33
CA ILE A 785 2.25 -18.51 -35.42
C ILE A 785 3.08 -17.34 -35.93
N SER A 786 4.27 -17.14 -35.37
CA SER A 786 5.13 -15.99 -35.70
C SER A 786 5.71 -16.09 -37.12
N ARG A 787 6.11 -17.28 -37.59
CA ARG A 787 6.53 -17.50 -38.99
C ARG A 787 5.38 -17.26 -39.97
N ARG A 788 4.13 -17.56 -39.60
CA ARG A 788 2.95 -17.22 -40.41
C ARG A 788 2.67 -15.72 -40.45
N LYS A 789 2.82 -14.98 -39.32
CA LYS A 789 2.70 -13.50 -39.33
C LYS A 789 3.82 -12.85 -40.16
N LEU A 790 5.04 -13.40 -40.08
CA LEU A 790 6.21 -12.90 -40.82
C LEU A 790 6.01 -12.91 -42.34
N GLY A 791 5.29 -13.89 -42.89
CA GLY A 791 4.83 -13.95 -44.29
C GLY A 791 5.91 -14.14 -45.36
N MET A 792 7.19 -14.03 -45.02
CA MET A 792 8.33 -14.08 -45.93
C MET A 792 8.95 -15.48 -46.03
N PRO A 793 9.54 -15.86 -47.20
CA PRO A 793 10.36 -17.06 -47.34
C PRO A 793 11.57 -17.06 -46.39
N ILE A 794 12.01 -18.26 -45.97
CA ILE A 794 13.12 -18.41 -45.01
C ILE A 794 14.40 -17.78 -45.55
N ASP A 795 14.75 -18.06 -46.81
CA ASP A 795 15.98 -17.57 -47.43
C ASP A 795 15.98 -16.04 -47.59
N ASP A 796 14.82 -15.43 -47.91
CA ASP A 796 14.67 -13.97 -47.99
C ASP A 796 14.83 -13.30 -46.61
N VAL A 797 14.31 -13.92 -45.55
CA VAL A 797 14.48 -13.45 -44.16
C VAL A 797 15.97 -13.50 -43.77
N ILE A 798 16.64 -14.63 -44.00
CA ILE A 798 18.07 -14.80 -43.71
C ILE A 798 18.91 -13.81 -44.53
N ALA A 799 18.58 -13.62 -45.81
CA ALA A 799 19.24 -12.65 -46.69
C ALA A 799 19.06 -11.21 -46.22
N ALA A 800 17.84 -10.80 -45.85
CA ALA A 800 17.55 -9.44 -45.37
C ALA A 800 18.21 -9.13 -44.02
N ILE A 801 18.23 -10.10 -43.09
CA ILE A 801 18.98 -10.02 -41.82
C ILE A 801 20.48 -9.93 -42.08
N HIS A 802 20.98 -10.67 -43.07
CA HIS A 802 22.38 -10.57 -43.48
C HIS A 802 22.69 -9.20 -44.09
N SER A 803 21.87 -8.66 -45.00
CA SER A 803 22.11 -7.36 -45.62
C SER A 803 21.75 -6.15 -44.77
N LEU A 804 21.15 -6.34 -43.59
CA LEU A 804 20.58 -5.28 -42.73
C LEU A 804 19.52 -4.44 -43.47
N ASP A 805 18.73 -5.07 -44.34
CA ASP A 805 17.82 -4.39 -45.27
C ASP A 805 16.43 -4.14 -44.65
N LEU A 806 16.29 -2.98 -44.00
CA LEU A 806 15.05 -2.46 -43.43
C LEU A 806 13.94 -2.15 -44.46
N LYS A 807 14.23 -2.18 -45.78
CA LYS A 807 13.19 -2.01 -46.82
C LYS A 807 12.51 -3.33 -47.17
N LYS A 808 13.23 -4.45 -47.06
CA LYS A 808 12.68 -5.81 -47.21
C LYS A 808 12.12 -6.36 -45.91
N LEU A 809 12.76 -6.06 -44.79
CA LEU A 809 12.37 -6.53 -43.47
C LEU A 809 11.90 -5.35 -42.62
N SER A 810 10.57 -5.17 -42.57
CA SER A 810 9.94 -4.09 -41.80
C SER A 810 10.24 -4.17 -40.30
N LEU A 811 10.12 -3.04 -39.61
CA LEU A 811 10.42 -2.94 -38.17
C LEU A 811 9.59 -3.93 -37.32
N GLU A 812 8.28 -4.05 -37.58
CA GLU A 812 7.43 -5.06 -36.94
C GLU A 812 7.96 -6.49 -37.11
N ASN A 813 8.51 -6.80 -38.29
CA ASN A 813 9.07 -8.11 -38.58
C ASN A 813 10.42 -8.31 -37.88
N VAL A 814 11.25 -7.26 -37.73
CA VAL A 814 12.47 -7.30 -36.91
C VAL A 814 12.14 -7.56 -35.44
N GLU A 815 11.17 -6.85 -34.87
CA GLU A 815 10.70 -7.08 -33.50
C GLU A 815 10.13 -8.49 -33.29
N LEU A 816 9.36 -8.99 -34.27
CA LEU A 816 8.82 -10.35 -34.24
C LEU A 816 9.96 -11.37 -34.25
N LEU A 817 10.97 -11.15 -35.09
CA LEU A 817 12.16 -12.02 -35.18
C LEU A 817 13.01 -11.99 -33.91
N GLN A 818 13.14 -10.86 -33.21
CA GLN A 818 13.80 -10.81 -31.90
C GLN A 818 13.15 -11.78 -30.90
N LYS A 819 11.81 -11.86 -30.90
CA LYS A 819 11.01 -12.77 -30.06
C LYS A 819 11.11 -14.24 -30.53
N MET A 820 11.58 -14.48 -31.76
CA MET A 820 11.83 -15.80 -32.35
C MET A 820 13.30 -16.26 -32.28
N VAL A 821 14.23 -15.48 -31.71
CA VAL A 821 15.66 -15.87 -31.64
C VAL A 821 15.82 -17.24 -30.96
N PRO A 822 16.59 -18.19 -31.54
CA PRO A 822 16.93 -19.45 -30.89
C PRO A 822 17.75 -19.24 -29.61
N THR A 823 17.34 -19.88 -28.52
CA THR A 823 18.06 -19.94 -27.24
C THR A 823 19.27 -20.87 -27.33
N ASP A 824 20.28 -20.70 -26.47
CA ASP A 824 21.49 -21.54 -26.49
C ASP A 824 21.18 -23.05 -26.31
N ALA A 825 20.12 -23.38 -25.58
CA ALA A 825 19.62 -24.76 -25.45
C ALA A 825 19.08 -25.30 -26.78
N GLU A 826 18.25 -24.54 -27.49
CA GLU A 826 17.75 -24.91 -28.83
C GLU A 826 18.91 -25.01 -29.84
N VAL A 827 19.82 -24.03 -29.85
CA VAL A 827 21.03 -24.03 -30.68
C VAL A 827 21.92 -25.25 -30.40
N LYS A 828 22.03 -25.67 -29.13
CA LYS A 828 22.76 -26.88 -28.75
C LYS A 828 22.06 -28.14 -29.29
N SER A 829 20.75 -28.29 -29.08
CA SER A 829 19.98 -29.43 -29.61
C SER A 829 20.10 -29.56 -31.13
N TYR A 830 20.07 -28.44 -31.87
CA TYR A 830 20.28 -28.44 -33.32
C TYR A 830 21.72 -28.84 -33.71
N LYS A 831 22.74 -28.40 -32.96
CA LYS A 831 24.14 -28.83 -33.18
C LYS A 831 24.32 -30.32 -32.93
N GLU A 832 23.75 -30.85 -31.84
CA GLU A 832 23.81 -32.27 -31.50
C GLU A 832 23.13 -33.13 -32.57
N TYR A 833 21.95 -32.73 -33.06
CA TYR A 833 21.24 -33.40 -34.16
C TYR A 833 22.07 -33.47 -35.46
N ILE A 834 22.85 -32.42 -35.78
CA ILE A 834 23.79 -32.43 -36.92
C ILE A 834 24.97 -33.38 -36.66
N ILE A 835 25.55 -33.35 -35.46
CA ILE A 835 26.70 -34.19 -35.07
C ILE A 835 26.34 -35.68 -35.12
N GLU A 836 25.13 -36.04 -34.68
CA GLU A 836 24.57 -37.38 -34.76
C GLU A 836 24.21 -37.82 -36.20
N ARG A 837 24.40 -36.95 -37.20
CA ARG A 837 24.05 -37.16 -38.62
C ARG A 837 22.61 -37.59 -38.87
N LYS A 838 21.66 -37.08 -38.06
CA LYS A 838 20.23 -37.30 -38.26
C LYS A 838 19.71 -36.49 -39.46
N ASP A 839 18.71 -37.03 -40.16
CA ASP A 839 18.20 -36.43 -41.40
C ASP A 839 17.39 -35.15 -41.13
N GLN A 840 17.92 -34.02 -41.62
CA GLN A 840 17.32 -32.69 -41.47
C GLN A 840 15.99 -32.56 -42.25
N GLN A 841 15.69 -33.43 -43.22
CA GLN A 841 14.41 -33.42 -43.92
C GLN A 841 13.25 -33.86 -43.02
N LEU A 842 13.52 -34.71 -42.02
CA LEU A 842 12.55 -35.20 -41.03
C LEU A 842 12.18 -34.17 -39.96
N LEU A 843 12.87 -33.02 -39.88
CA LEU A 843 12.51 -31.94 -38.95
C LEU A 843 11.21 -31.24 -39.39
N THR A 844 10.48 -30.64 -38.45
CA THR A 844 9.35 -29.74 -38.80
C THR A 844 9.84 -28.51 -39.58
N GLU A 845 8.94 -27.82 -40.27
CA GLU A 845 9.28 -26.58 -40.99
C GLU A 845 9.61 -25.43 -40.02
N GLU A 846 9.13 -25.53 -38.78
CA GLU A 846 9.44 -24.63 -37.67
C GLU A 846 10.85 -24.89 -37.13
N ASP A 847 11.22 -26.16 -36.94
CA ASP A 847 12.58 -26.57 -36.58
C ASP A 847 13.59 -26.21 -37.67
N LYS A 848 13.25 -26.42 -38.95
CA LYS A 848 14.08 -26.00 -40.10
C LYS A 848 14.31 -24.48 -40.10
N PHE A 849 13.29 -23.68 -39.78
CA PHE A 849 13.42 -22.23 -39.67
C PHE A 849 14.36 -21.82 -38.52
N MET A 850 14.16 -22.39 -37.32
CA MET A 850 15.02 -22.13 -36.15
C MET A 850 16.46 -22.60 -36.37
N LEU A 851 16.64 -23.72 -37.07
CA LEU A 851 17.94 -24.24 -37.50
C LEU A 851 18.66 -23.23 -38.43
N GLN A 852 18.01 -22.68 -39.45
CA GLN A 852 18.65 -21.66 -40.31
C GLN A 852 18.95 -20.36 -39.53
N LEU A 853 18.05 -19.90 -38.65
CA LEU A 853 18.35 -18.76 -37.76
C LEU A 853 19.58 -19.02 -36.87
N SER A 854 19.75 -20.24 -36.35
CA SER A 854 20.91 -20.61 -35.52
C SER A 854 22.26 -20.56 -36.27
N ARG A 855 22.23 -20.55 -37.61
CA ARG A 855 23.41 -20.43 -38.48
C ARG A 855 23.76 -18.97 -38.80
N VAL A 856 22.88 -18.02 -38.48
CA VAL A 856 23.15 -16.58 -38.62
C VAL A 856 24.07 -16.15 -37.47
N GLU A 857 25.34 -15.94 -37.79
CA GLU A 857 26.33 -15.40 -36.84
C GLU A 857 25.80 -14.10 -36.21
N ARG A 858 25.78 -14.05 -34.87
CA ARG A 858 25.37 -12.88 -34.06
C ARG A 858 23.98 -12.32 -34.44
N ILE A 859 23.03 -13.23 -34.72
CA ILE A 859 21.62 -12.94 -35.00
C ILE A 859 21.00 -11.90 -34.07
N SER A 860 21.17 -12.04 -32.75
CA SER A 860 20.61 -11.13 -31.75
C SER A 860 21.17 -9.70 -31.89
N SER A 861 22.48 -9.56 -32.13
CA SER A 861 23.12 -8.27 -32.36
C SER A 861 22.62 -7.61 -33.65
N LYS A 862 22.50 -8.38 -34.75
CA LYS A 862 21.98 -7.88 -36.03
C LYS A 862 20.54 -7.36 -35.90
N LEU A 863 19.66 -8.14 -35.26
CA LEU A 863 18.26 -7.75 -35.06
C LEU A 863 18.10 -6.58 -34.09
N ALA A 864 18.94 -6.47 -33.05
CA ALA A 864 18.96 -5.30 -32.17
C ALA A 864 19.39 -4.03 -32.93
N ILE A 865 20.45 -4.14 -33.75
CA ILE A 865 20.96 -3.03 -34.58
C ILE A 865 19.95 -2.59 -35.63
N MET A 866 19.29 -3.53 -36.33
CA MET A 866 18.22 -3.19 -37.28
C MET A 866 17.06 -2.46 -36.58
N ASN A 867 16.62 -2.94 -35.40
CA ASN A 867 15.55 -2.31 -34.65
C ASN A 867 15.91 -0.89 -34.17
N TYR A 868 17.14 -0.72 -33.68
CA TYR A 868 17.68 0.58 -33.29
C TYR A 868 17.77 1.55 -34.47
N MET A 869 18.33 1.11 -35.60
CA MET A 869 18.45 1.93 -36.82
C MET A 869 17.10 2.38 -37.38
N GLY A 870 16.06 1.54 -37.26
CA GLY A 870 14.68 1.90 -37.60
C GLY A 870 14.09 2.94 -36.66
N ASN A 871 14.16 2.71 -35.34
CA ASN A 871 13.52 3.58 -34.34
C ASN A 871 14.24 4.92 -34.10
N PHE A 872 15.56 5.00 -34.33
CA PHE A 872 16.40 6.13 -33.89
C PHE A 872 15.84 7.53 -34.22
N VAL A 873 15.31 7.72 -35.43
CA VAL A 873 14.80 9.03 -35.88
C VAL A 873 13.55 9.41 -35.09
N ASP A 874 12.62 8.48 -34.91
CA ASP A 874 11.36 8.71 -34.19
C ASP A 874 11.60 8.87 -32.69
N SER A 875 12.52 8.10 -32.10
CA SER A 875 12.98 8.29 -30.72
C SER A 875 13.56 9.70 -30.51
N VAL A 876 14.44 10.17 -31.38
CA VAL A 876 14.98 11.54 -31.31
C VAL A 876 13.88 12.59 -31.46
N HIS A 877 12.88 12.36 -32.33
CA HIS A 877 11.72 13.24 -32.48
C HIS A 877 10.79 13.26 -31.26
N LEU A 878 10.69 12.16 -30.50
CA LEU A 878 9.90 12.06 -29.26
C LEU A 878 10.61 12.69 -28.04
N ILE A 879 11.94 12.53 -27.95
CA ILE A 879 12.77 12.99 -26.82
C ILE A 879 13.05 14.51 -26.92
N SER A 880 13.39 15.01 -28.11
CA SER A 880 13.76 16.40 -28.36
C SER A 880 12.78 17.46 -27.81
N PRO A 881 11.45 17.38 -28.02
CA PRO A 881 10.51 18.37 -27.46
C PRO A 881 10.39 18.29 -25.93
N GLN A 882 10.69 17.14 -25.31
CA GLN A 882 10.66 16.99 -23.86
C GLN A 882 11.87 17.69 -23.22
N VAL A 883 13.07 17.44 -23.76
CA VAL A 883 14.32 18.14 -23.40
C VAL A 883 14.16 19.65 -23.53
N GLN A 884 13.62 20.12 -24.66
CA GLN A 884 13.36 21.54 -24.90
C GLN A 884 12.32 22.14 -23.95
N SER A 885 11.33 21.36 -23.50
CA SER A 885 10.33 21.81 -22.52
C SER A 885 10.96 22.02 -21.14
N ILE A 886 11.81 21.10 -20.67
CA ILE A 886 12.56 21.25 -19.41
C ILE A 886 13.50 22.45 -19.47
N ALA A 887 14.34 22.56 -20.52
CA ALA A 887 15.27 23.67 -20.68
C ALA A 887 14.54 25.03 -20.79
N GLY A 888 13.42 25.07 -21.54
CA GLY A 888 12.60 26.26 -21.72
C GLY A 888 11.94 26.72 -20.42
N ALA A 889 11.28 25.83 -19.70
CA ALA A 889 10.62 26.13 -18.43
C ALA A 889 11.60 26.53 -17.32
N SER A 890 12.76 25.85 -17.24
CA SER A 890 13.80 26.17 -16.27
C SER A 890 14.33 27.59 -16.47
N ASN A 891 14.66 27.95 -17.72
CA ASN A 891 15.14 29.28 -18.06
C ASN A 891 14.06 30.36 -17.92
N SER A 892 12.83 30.10 -18.37
CA SER A 892 11.74 31.08 -18.33
C SER A 892 11.36 31.46 -16.89
N LEU A 893 11.24 30.46 -16.01
CA LEU A 893 11.00 30.65 -14.57
C LEU A 893 12.15 31.38 -13.87
N LYS A 894 13.41 31.01 -14.17
CA LYS A 894 14.60 31.65 -13.60
C LYS A 894 14.80 33.09 -14.10
N GLN A 895 14.36 33.43 -15.31
CA GLN A 895 14.53 34.76 -15.92
C GLN A 895 13.34 35.71 -15.70
N SER A 896 12.13 35.20 -15.44
CA SER A 896 10.94 36.03 -15.20
C SER A 896 11.20 37.07 -14.11
N ARG A 897 10.84 38.32 -14.40
CA ARG A 897 10.90 39.43 -13.44
C ARG A 897 9.59 39.56 -12.68
N LYS A 898 8.46 39.33 -13.35
CA LYS A 898 7.14 39.44 -12.74
C LYS A 898 6.90 38.36 -11.68
N PHE A 899 7.32 37.12 -11.94
CA PHE A 899 7.19 36.05 -10.95
C PHE A 899 7.97 36.38 -9.66
N LYS A 900 9.18 36.95 -9.78
CA LYS A 900 9.98 37.39 -8.63
C LYS A 900 9.31 38.51 -7.83
N ALA A 901 8.74 39.51 -8.51
CA ALA A 901 7.96 40.57 -7.85
C ALA A 901 6.70 40.02 -7.15
N VAL A 902 6.03 39.00 -7.71
CA VAL A 902 4.92 38.31 -7.03
C VAL A 902 5.41 37.57 -5.78
N LEU A 903 6.55 36.89 -5.82
CA LEU A 903 7.15 36.26 -4.63
C LEU A 903 7.59 37.29 -3.58
N GLU A 904 8.11 38.45 -3.99
CA GLU A 904 8.48 39.56 -3.10
C GLU A 904 7.25 40.14 -2.37
N ILE A 905 6.12 40.30 -3.07
CA ILE A 905 4.84 40.71 -2.46
C ILE A 905 4.35 39.64 -1.47
N VAL A 906 4.45 38.35 -1.80
CA VAL A 906 4.14 37.24 -0.86
C VAL A 906 5.05 37.28 0.37
N LEU A 907 6.34 37.53 0.20
CA LEU A 907 7.30 37.65 1.31
C LEU A 907 6.95 38.84 2.22
N ALA A 908 6.58 39.99 1.66
CA ALA A 908 6.17 41.16 2.43
C ALA A 908 4.92 40.88 3.27
N PHE A 909 3.89 40.24 2.70
CA PHE A 909 2.70 39.83 3.45
C PHE A 909 3.02 38.77 4.51
N GLY A 910 3.84 37.78 4.17
CA GLY A 910 4.28 36.73 5.10
C GLY A 910 5.04 37.30 6.30
N ASN A 911 5.97 38.23 6.07
CA ASN A 911 6.72 38.91 7.11
C ASN A 911 5.83 39.80 7.98
N TYR A 912 4.90 40.55 7.39
CA TYR A 912 3.96 41.37 8.15
C TYR A 912 3.14 40.50 9.13
N LEU A 913 2.59 39.38 8.64
CA LEU A 913 1.77 38.46 9.44
C LEU A 913 2.55 37.70 10.53
N ASN A 914 3.83 37.37 10.29
CA ASN A 914 4.63 36.54 11.21
C ASN A 914 5.56 37.34 12.15
N SER A 915 5.77 38.63 11.86
CA SER A 915 6.64 39.58 12.57
C SER A 915 6.69 39.36 14.09
N ASN A 916 5.54 39.46 14.76
CA ASN A 916 5.41 39.40 16.23
C ASN A 916 5.58 38.00 16.84
N LYS A 917 5.72 36.92 16.06
CA LYS A 917 5.81 35.54 16.59
C LYS A 917 6.98 34.71 16.07
N ARG A 918 7.52 35.02 14.89
CA ARG A 918 8.60 34.25 14.25
C ARG A 918 9.74 35.12 13.70
N GLY A 919 9.65 36.45 13.86
CA GLY A 919 10.62 37.40 13.31
C GLY A 919 10.52 37.55 11.78
N PRO A 920 11.43 38.34 11.18
CA PRO A 920 11.49 38.55 9.74
C PRO A 920 12.19 37.38 9.02
N ALA A 921 11.57 36.87 7.95
CA ALA A 921 12.19 35.93 7.02
C ALA A 921 12.77 36.66 5.80
N TYR A 922 13.89 36.17 5.28
CA TYR A 922 14.51 36.69 4.06
C TYR A 922 14.07 35.96 2.78
N GLY A 923 13.27 34.90 2.92
CA GLY A 923 12.73 34.08 1.84
C GLY A 923 11.84 32.97 2.40
N PHE A 924 11.18 32.23 1.51
CA PHE A 924 10.35 31.07 1.86
C PHE A 924 10.50 29.96 0.80
N LYS A 925 10.27 28.71 1.19
CA LYS A 925 10.26 27.57 0.25
C LYS A 925 9.02 27.61 -0.65
N LEU A 926 9.17 27.27 -1.93
CA LEU A 926 8.07 27.39 -2.91
C LEU A 926 6.80 26.61 -2.53
N GLN A 927 6.90 25.51 -1.78
CA GLN A 927 5.74 24.74 -1.32
C GLN A 927 4.79 25.58 -0.43
N SER A 928 5.28 26.64 0.21
CA SER A 928 4.45 27.58 0.99
C SER A 928 3.39 28.31 0.13
N LEU A 929 3.55 28.37 -1.20
CA LEU A 929 2.59 28.99 -2.11
C LEU A 929 1.21 28.33 -2.09
N ASP A 930 1.13 27.03 -1.80
CA ASP A 930 -0.15 26.32 -1.63
C ASP A 930 -0.95 26.87 -0.43
N THR A 931 -0.26 27.11 0.69
CA THR A 931 -0.87 27.51 1.98
C THR A 931 -1.51 28.92 1.98
N LEU A 932 -1.25 29.71 0.94
CA LEU A 932 -1.86 31.03 0.73
C LEU A 932 -3.37 30.93 0.46
N ILE A 933 -3.86 29.76 0.03
CA ILE A 933 -5.28 29.48 -0.15
C ILE A 933 -5.95 29.18 1.19
N ASP A 934 -5.26 28.47 2.10
CA ASP A 934 -5.82 27.97 3.36
C ASP A 934 -6.00 29.07 4.41
N THR A 935 -5.06 30.01 4.48
CA THR A 935 -5.16 31.19 5.34
C THR A 935 -6.37 32.03 4.92
N LYS A 936 -7.39 32.16 5.78
CA LYS A 936 -8.63 32.92 5.49
C LYS A 936 -8.69 34.26 6.24
N SER A 937 -9.49 35.19 5.71
CA SER A 937 -9.92 36.40 6.42
C SER A 937 -10.84 36.06 7.61
N THR A 938 -10.96 36.98 8.59
CA THR A 938 -11.76 36.81 9.82
C THR A 938 -13.23 36.48 9.57
N ASP A 939 -13.80 37.00 8.49
CA ASP A 939 -15.17 36.74 8.04
C ASP A 939 -15.32 35.40 7.27
N LYS A 940 -14.20 34.70 7.02
CA LYS A 940 -14.05 33.48 6.20
C LYS A 940 -14.50 33.63 4.74
N ARG A 941 -14.69 34.85 4.21
CA ARG A 941 -15.16 35.10 2.83
C ARG A 941 -14.05 35.23 1.78
N SER A 942 -12.78 35.10 2.17
CA SER A 942 -11.63 35.27 1.28
C SER A 942 -10.41 34.52 1.81
N SER A 943 -9.50 34.11 0.93
CA SER A 943 -8.16 33.64 1.30
C SER A 943 -7.14 34.80 1.33
N LEU A 944 -5.96 34.56 1.91
CA LEU A 944 -4.82 35.45 1.80
C LEU A 944 -4.44 35.66 0.31
N LEU A 945 -4.48 34.60 -0.50
CA LEU A 945 -4.26 34.71 -1.95
C LEU A 945 -5.30 35.60 -2.65
N HIS A 946 -6.59 35.58 -2.25
CA HIS A 946 -7.57 36.56 -2.76
C HIS A 946 -7.13 38.01 -2.47
N TYR A 947 -6.67 38.29 -1.25
CA TYR A 947 -6.24 39.64 -0.84
C TYR A 947 -4.96 40.09 -1.55
N ILE A 948 -4.00 39.18 -1.73
CA ILE A 948 -2.76 39.42 -2.48
C ILE A 948 -3.08 39.75 -3.95
N VAL A 949 -3.91 38.94 -4.61
CA VAL A 949 -4.33 39.17 -6.01
C VAL A 949 -5.10 40.48 -6.16
N ALA A 950 -6.01 40.81 -5.24
CA ALA A 950 -6.72 42.10 -5.25
C ALA A 950 -5.77 43.29 -5.05
N THR A 951 -4.75 43.14 -4.19
CA THR A 951 -3.71 44.17 -3.97
C THR A 951 -2.84 44.37 -5.22
N ILE A 952 -2.44 43.27 -5.87
CA ILE A 952 -1.70 43.31 -7.15
C ILE A 952 -2.55 43.99 -8.22
N ARG A 953 -3.81 43.62 -8.38
CA ARG A 953 -4.74 44.26 -9.35
C ARG A 953 -4.91 45.76 -9.11
N ALA A 954 -4.80 46.24 -7.86
CA ALA A 954 -4.98 47.64 -7.49
C ALA A 954 -3.69 48.48 -7.54
N LYS A 955 -2.50 47.88 -7.33
CA LYS A 955 -1.23 48.61 -7.16
C LYS A 955 -0.12 48.21 -8.15
N PHE A 956 -0.18 47.00 -8.70
CA PHE A 956 0.86 46.38 -9.54
C PHE A 956 0.23 45.63 -10.74
N PRO A 957 -0.64 46.28 -11.55
CA PRO A 957 -1.43 45.61 -12.59
C PRO A 957 -0.57 44.93 -13.66
N GLU A 958 0.66 45.37 -13.87
CA GLU A 958 1.66 44.76 -14.76
C GLU A 958 2.12 43.35 -14.34
N LEU A 959 1.86 42.95 -13.09
CA LEU A 959 2.13 41.61 -12.57
C LEU A 959 0.96 40.63 -12.78
N LEU A 960 -0.25 41.10 -13.14
CA LEU A 960 -1.42 40.22 -13.32
C LEU A 960 -1.26 39.18 -14.44
N ASN A 961 -0.33 39.41 -15.36
CA ASN A 961 0.00 38.48 -16.44
C ASN A 961 1.42 37.89 -16.29
N PHE A 962 1.92 37.68 -15.06
CA PHE A 962 3.27 37.13 -14.83
C PHE A 962 3.52 35.79 -15.54
N GLU A 963 2.48 34.98 -15.74
CA GLU A 963 2.58 33.68 -16.42
C GLU A 963 2.91 33.79 -17.92
N SER A 964 2.72 34.96 -18.53
CA SER A 964 3.19 35.24 -19.90
C SER A 964 4.71 35.16 -20.04
N GLU A 965 5.45 35.27 -18.93
CA GLU A 965 6.90 35.05 -18.90
C GLU A 965 7.27 33.58 -18.63
N LEU A 966 6.31 32.74 -18.20
CA LEU A 966 6.55 31.36 -17.73
C LEU A 966 6.32 30.30 -18.82
N TYR A 967 6.95 30.50 -19.98
CA TYR A 967 6.77 29.61 -21.14
C TYR A 967 7.21 28.16 -20.85
N GLY A 968 6.35 27.20 -21.20
CA GLY A 968 6.66 25.77 -21.21
C GLY A 968 6.44 25.04 -19.89
N THR A 969 6.17 25.75 -18.80
CA THR A 969 6.05 25.20 -17.43
C THR A 969 5.02 24.06 -17.34
N ASP A 970 3.86 24.22 -17.96
CA ASP A 970 2.78 23.23 -18.04
C ASP A 970 3.10 21.99 -18.89
N LYS A 971 4.07 22.07 -19.80
CA LYS A 971 4.63 20.89 -20.50
C LYS A 971 5.74 20.23 -19.69
N ALA A 972 6.61 21.02 -19.07
CA ALA A 972 7.68 20.53 -18.22
C ALA A 972 7.13 19.76 -17.01
N ALA A 973 5.99 20.19 -16.46
CA ALA A 973 5.23 19.48 -15.42
C ALA A 973 4.71 18.09 -15.82
N SER A 974 4.75 17.71 -17.11
CA SER A 974 4.40 16.36 -17.59
C SER A 974 5.60 15.55 -18.10
N VAL A 975 6.83 16.07 -17.97
CA VAL A 975 8.06 15.41 -18.44
C VAL A 975 8.83 14.83 -17.26
N ALA A 976 8.88 13.50 -17.17
CA ALA A 976 9.76 12.78 -16.24
C ALA A 976 11.21 12.85 -16.75
N LEU A 977 12.01 13.79 -16.21
CA LEU A 977 13.38 14.04 -16.66
C LEU A 977 14.28 12.79 -16.54
N GLU A 978 14.06 11.93 -15.55
CA GLU A 978 14.81 10.67 -15.38
C GLU A 978 14.60 9.70 -16.55
N ASN A 979 13.37 9.57 -17.05
CA ASN A 979 13.05 8.75 -18.22
C ASN A 979 13.75 9.31 -19.46
N VAL A 980 13.68 10.63 -19.68
CA VAL A 980 14.35 11.30 -20.80
C VAL A 980 15.88 11.11 -20.75
N VAL A 981 16.47 11.03 -19.55
CA VAL A 981 17.88 10.69 -19.36
C VAL A 981 18.15 9.21 -19.70
N ALA A 982 17.29 8.29 -19.29
CA ALA A 982 17.42 6.87 -19.60
C ALA A 982 17.29 6.61 -21.12
N ASP A 983 16.30 7.22 -21.78
CA ASP A 983 16.07 7.12 -23.22
C ASP A 983 17.30 7.57 -24.02
N VAL A 984 17.91 8.70 -23.65
CA VAL A 984 19.13 9.21 -24.32
C VAL A 984 20.35 8.33 -24.05
N GLN A 985 20.45 7.70 -22.85
CA GLN A 985 21.48 6.70 -22.58
C GLN A 985 21.26 5.40 -23.37
N GLU A 986 20.02 4.98 -23.62
CA GLU A 986 19.73 3.86 -24.51
C GLU A 986 20.07 4.20 -25.97
N LEU A 987 19.75 5.43 -26.42
CA LEU A 987 20.17 5.89 -27.74
C LEU A 987 21.69 5.91 -27.92
N GLU A 988 22.46 6.22 -26.86
CA GLU A 988 23.92 6.12 -26.88
C GLU A 988 24.40 4.67 -26.92
N LYS A 989 23.89 3.79 -26.05
CA LYS A 989 24.23 2.35 -26.05
C LYS A 989 23.94 1.70 -27.40
N GLY A 990 22.81 2.05 -28.03
CA GLY A 990 22.46 1.60 -29.37
C GLY A 990 23.45 2.08 -30.44
N MET A 991 23.89 3.34 -30.40
CA MET A 991 24.87 3.88 -31.34
C MET A 991 26.23 3.18 -31.21
N ASP A 992 26.66 2.87 -30.00
CA ASP A 992 27.89 2.13 -29.76
C ASP A 992 27.81 0.66 -30.22
N LEU A 993 26.63 0.04 -30.19
CA LEU A 993 26.42 -1.28 -30.82
C LEU A 993 26.54 -1.20 -32.34
N VAL A 994 25.97 -0.18 -32.98
CA VAL A 994 26.14 0.10 -34.42
C VAL A 994 27.61 0.34 -34.77
N ARG A 995 28.32 1.15 -33.96
CA ARG A 995 29.74 1.47 -34.15
C ARG A 995 30.62 0.22 -34.10
N LYS A 996 30.51 -0.57 -33.02
CA LYS A 996 31.27 -1.82 -32.83
C LYS A 996 30.98 -2.84 -33.95
N GLU A 997 29.76 -2.89 -34.45
CA GLU A 997 29.40 -3.77 -35.59
C GLU A 997 30.01 -3.30 -36.92
N ALA A 998 30.07 -1.98 -37.16
CA ALA A 998 30.72 -1.41 -38.34
C ALA A 998 32.23 -1.64 -38.32
N GLU A 999 32.86 -1.54 -37.15
CA GLU A 999 34.28 -1.83 -36.93
C GLU A 999 34.59 -3.33 -37.16
N LEU A 1000 33.80 -4.24 -36.62
CA LEU A 1000 33.98 -5.69 -36.77
C LEU A 1000 33.80 -6.18 -38.23
N ARG A 1001 33.07 -5.44 -39.08
CA ARG A 1001 32.76 -5.85 -40.47
C ARG A 1001 33.56 -5.16 -41.56
N VAL A 1002 34.80 -4.74 -41.29
CA VAL A 1002 35.74 -3.98 -42.17
C VAL A 1002 35.55 -4.12 -43.71
N LYS A 1003 35.29 -5.33 -44.24
CA LYS A 1003 35.24 -5.66 -45.68
C LYS A 1003 33.85 -6.00 -46.27
N GLY A 1004 32.75 -5.77 -45.56
CA GLY A 1004 31.39 -6.11 -46.04
C GLY A 1004 30.61 -4.95 -46.70
N ALA A 1005 29.63 -5.25 -47.56
CA ALA A 1005 28.70 -4.26 -48.12
C ALA A 1005 27.75 -3.67 -47.06
N GLN A 1006 27.35 -4.48 -46.07
CA GLN A 1006 26.58 -4.07 -44.87
C GLN A 1006 27.22 -2.88 -44.14
N THR A 1007 28.55 -2.82 -44.16
CA THR A 1007 29.37 -1.79 -43.52
C THR A 1007 29.22 -0.43 -44.17
N HIS A 1008 28.78 -0.35 -45.43
CA HIS A 1008 28.41 0.90 -46.06
C HIS A 1008 27.15 1.47 -45.38
N ILE A 1009 26.09 0.66 -45.27
CA ILE A 1009 24.82 1.02 -44.63
C ILE A 1009 25.02 1.46 -43.17
N LEU A 1010 25.86 0.72 -42.42
CA LEU A 1010 26.21 1.08 -41.04
C LEU A 1010 26.95 2.42 -40.96
N ARG A 1011 27.93 2.68 -41.84
CA ARG A 1011 28.65 3.97 -41.88
C ARG A 1011 27.75 5.11 -42.32
N ASP A 1012 26.89 4.90 -43.31
CA ASP A 1012 25.92 5.91 -43.77
C ASP A 1012 24.99 6.31 -42.63
N PHE A 1013 24.48 5.32 -41.88
CA PHE A 1013 23.65 5.58 -40.71
C PHE A 1013 24.43 6.34 -39.62
N LEU A 1014 25.65 5.91 -39.27
CA LEU A 1014 26.50 6.59 -38.29
C LEU A 1014 26.72 8.06 -38.68
N ASN A 1015 27.15 8.32 -39.93
CA ASN A 1015 27.38 9.67 -40.45
C ASN A 1015 26.13 10.56 -40.39
N ASN A 1016 24.93 10.00 -40.59
CA ASN A 1016 23.66 10.74 -40.60
C ASN A 1016 22.98 10.86 -39.21
N SER A 1017 23.48 10.15 -38.20
CA SER A 1017 22.80 9.97 -36.90
C SER A 1017 23.67 10.33 -35.70
N GLU A 1018 24.99 10.19 -35.79
CA GLU A 1018 25.89 10.46 -34.66
C GLU A 1018 25.85 11.94 -34.24
N ASP A 1019 25.75 12.88 -35.18
CA ASP A 1019 25.65 14.30 -34.84
C ASP A 1019 24.28 14.69 -34.27
N LYS A 1020 23.21 13.96 -34.64
CA LYS A 1020 21.89 14.09 -33.99
C LYS A 1020 21.95 13.59 -32.54
N LEU A 1021 22.66 12.48 -32.29
CA LEU A 1021 22.90 11.95 -30.95
C LEU A 1021 23.75 12.92 -30.11
N LYS A 1022 24.87 13.43 -30.65
CA LYS A 1022 25.71 14.45 -29.98
C LYS A 1022 24.88 15.68 -29.62
N LYS A 1023 24.02 16.15 -30.53
CA LYS A 1023 23.11 17.26 -30.26
C LYS A 1023 22.15 16.95 -29.12
N ILE A 1024 21.36 15.86 -29.19
CA ILE A 1024 20.35 15.60 -28.13
C ILE A 1024 21.00 15.33 -26.76
N LYS A 1025 22.21 14.75 -26.72
CA LYS A 1025 23.03 14.65 -25.50
C LYS A 1025 23.46 16.01 -24.95
N SER A 1026 23.83 16.95 -25.82
CA SER A 1026 24.20 18.32 -25.43
C SER A 1026 22.98 19.11 -24.94
N ASP A 1027 21.87 19.03 -25.68
CA ASP A 1027 20.60 19.66 -25.33
C ASP A 1027 20.07 19.11 -23.99
N LEU A 1028 20.17 17.79 -23.75
CA LEU A 1028 19.82 17.14 -22.48
C LEU A 1028 20.70 17.63 -21.33
N ARG A 1029 22.03 17.65 -21.50
CA ARG A 1029 22.93 18.15 -20.45
C ARG A 1029 22.58 19.59 -20.07
N HIS A 1030 22.38 20.45 -21.07
CA HIS A 1030 21.97 21.83 -20.84
C HIS A 1030 20.60 21.92 -20.13
N ALA A 1031 19.64 21.04 -20.45
CA ALA A 1031 18.36 20.96 -19.75
C ALA A 1031 18.51 20.52 -18.27
N GLN A 1032 19.39 19.55 -17.99
CA GLN A 1032 19.70 19.11 -16.62
C GLN A 1032 20.41 20.21 -15.81
N GLU A 1033 21.38 20.90 -16.41
CA GLU A 1033 22.10 22.03 -15.80
C GLU A 1033 21.15 23.21 -15.53
N ALA A 1034 20.34 23.60 -16.52
CA ALA A 1034 19.36 24.69 -16.36
C ALA A 1034 18.29 24.35 -15.30
N PHE A 1035 17.81 23.11 -15.26
CA PHE A 1035 16.85 22.65 -14.25
C PHE A 1035 17.48 22.67 -12.85
N LYS A 1036 18.67 22.08 -12.69
CA LYS A 1036 19.44 22.11 -11.43
C LYS A 1036 19.60 23.55 -10.93
N GLU A 1037 20.12 24.44 -11.78
CA GLU A 1037 20.33 25.83 -11.41
C GLU A 1037 19.03 26.58 -11.09
N CYS A 1038 17.89 26.16 -11.64
CA CYS A 1038 16.59 26.74 -11.34
C CYS A 1038 16.09 26.29 -9.95
N VAL A 1039 16.19 25.00 -9.64
CA VAL A 1039 15.84 24.44 -8.32
C VAL A 1039 16.70 25.05 -7.21
N GLU A 1040 18.03 25.12 -7.41
CA GLU A 1040 18.95 25.74 -6.45
C GLU A 1040 18.67 27.25 -6.28
N TYR A 1041 18.31 27.95 -7.36
CA TYR A 1041 17.96 29.39 -7.32
C TYR A 1041 16.69 29.69 -6.50
N PHE A 1042 15.75 28.74 -6.39
CA PHE A 1042 14.55 28.85 -5.55
C PHE A 1042 14.69 28.16 -4.17
N GLY A 1043 15.89 27.70 -3.80
CA GLY A 1043 16.21 27.23 -2.45
C GLY A 1043 15.81 25.78 -2.13
N ASP A 1044 15.59 24.94 -3.14
CA ASP A 1044 15.42 23.49 -2.96
C ASP A 1044 16.67 22.69 -3.38
N SER A 1045 16.74 21.42 -2.97
CA SER A 1045 17.92 20.57 -3.20
C SER A 1045 17.82 19.85 -4.55
N SER A 1046 18.72 20.16 -5.48
CA SER A 1046 18.75 19.53 -6.80
C SER A 1046 19.07 18.02 -6.80
N ARG A 1047 19.45 17.43 -5.66
CA ARG A 1047 19.79 16.00 -5.58
C ARG A 1047 18.57 15.08 -5.63
N ASN A 1048 17.42 15.57 -5.13
CA ASN A 1048 16.20 14.78 -4.95
C ASN A 1048 14.98 15.48 -5.60
N ALA A 1049 15.21 16.45 -6.49
CA ALA A 1049 14.16 17.26 -7.09
C ALA A 1049 13.62 16.64 -8.38
N ASP A 1050 12.41 16.08 -8.33
CA ASP A 1050 11.66 15.75 -9.54
C ASP A 1050 11.22 17.01 -10.28
N ALA A 1051 11.51 17.07 -11.59
CA ALA A 1051 11.12 18.15 -12.46
C ALA A 1051 9.60 18.24 -12.65
N ALA A 1052 8.89 17.10 -12.73
CA ALA A 1052 7.45 17.10 -12.94
C ALA A 1052 6.74 17.71 -11.72
N ALA A 1053 7.05 17.26 -10.50
CA ALA A 1053 6.54 17.83 -9.26
C ALA A 1053 6.92 19.32 -9.07
N PHE A 1054 8.17 19.69 -9.35
CA PHE A 1054 8.63 21.09 -9.23
C PHE A 1054 7.85 22.04 -10.14
N PHE A 1055 7.70 21.70 -11.43
CA PHE A 1055 6.93 22.54 -12.35
C PHE A 1055 5.42 22.45 -12.09
N ALA A 1056 4.89 21.30 -11.64
CA ALA A 1056 3.48 21.16 -11.28
C ALA A 1056 3.06 22.09 -10.12
N LEU A 1057 3.94 22.35 -9.16
CA LEU A 1057 3.73 23.33 -8.09
C LEU A 1057 3.53 24.75 -8.66
N ILE A 1058 4.40 25.19 -9.58
CA ILE A 1058 4.31 26.49 -10.24
C ILE A 1058 3.01 26.60 -11.07
N VAL A 1059 2.66 25.54 -11.81
CA VAL A 1059 1.42 25.47 -12.60
C VAL A 1059 0.18 25.57 -11.70
N ARG A 1060 0.21 24.92 -10.52
CA ARG A 1060 -0.89 24.95 -9.55
C ARG A 1060 -1.08 26.34 -8.95
N PHE A 1061 -0.01 26.98 -8.50
CA PHE A 1061 -0.03 28.37 -8.02
C PHE A 1061 -0.54 29.33 -9.10
N THR A 1062 -0.03 29.20 -10.33
CA THR A 1062 -0.44 30.03 -11.48
C THR A 1062 -1.94 29.88 -11.80
N ARG A 1063 -2.47 28.65 -11.72
CA ARG A 1063 -3.91 28.40 -11.90
C ARG A 1063 -4.74 28.99 -10.77
N ALA A 1064 -4.32 28.82 -9.51
CA ALA A 1064 -5.02 29.37 -8.35
C ALA A 1064 -5.04 30.91 -8.34
N PHE A 1065 -3.93 31.55 -8.71
CA PHE A 1065 -3.84 33.00 -8.88
C PHE A 1065 -4.86 33.50 -9.90
N LYS A 1066 -4.93 32.90 -11.09
CA LYS A 1066 -5.90 33.25 -12.13
C LYS A 1066 -7.35 33.00 -11.72
N GLN A 1067 -7.61 31.93 -10.97
CA GLN A 1067 -8.94 31.65 -10.44
C GLN A 1067 -9.38 32.75 -9.46
N HIS A 1068 -8.54 33.07 -8.46
CA HIS A 1068 -8.86 34.11 -7.48
C HIS A 1068 -8.92 35.51 -8.08
N ASP A 1069 -8.22 35.79 -9.19
CA ASP A 1069 -8.37 37.04 -9.94
C ASP A 1069 -9.76 37.17 -10.60
N GLN A 1070 -10.25 36.07 -11.20
CA GLN A 1070 -11.60 36.02 -11.78
C GLN A 1070 -12.68 36.06 -10.70
N GLU A 1071 -12.49 35.37 -9.58
CA GLU A 1071 -13.41 35.39 -8.41
C GLU A 1071 -13.46 36.80 -7.79
N ASN A 1072 -12.32 37.48 -7.65
CA ASN A 1072 -12.26 38.89 -7.23
C ASN A 1072 -12.96 39.83 -8.21
N GLU A 1073 -12.77 39.66 -9.53
CA GLU A 1073 -13.44 40.49 -10.52
C GLU A 1073 -14.96 40.25 -10.52
N GLN A 1074 -15.40 38.99 -10.39
CA GLN A 1074 -16.81 38.63 -10.26
C GLN A 1074 -17.43 39.24 -8.98
N ARG A 1075 -16.72 39.17 -7.85
CA ARG A 1075 -17.13 39.81 -6.58
C ARG A 1075 -17.30 41.32 -6.75
N LEU A 1076 -16.32 42.00 -7.38
CA LEU A 1076 -16.39 43.44 -7.65
C LEU A 1076 -17.52 43.82 -8.61
N ARG A 1077 -17.81 42.99 -9.63
CA ARG A 1077 -18.96 43.17 -10.53
C ARG A 1077 -20.29 43.01 -9.80
N LEU A 1078 -20.41 41.99 -8.94
CA LEU A 1078 -21.61 41.75 -8.12
C LEU A 1078 -21.84 42.87 -7.08
N GLU A 1079 -20.78 43.35 -6.44
CA GLU A 1079 -20.85 44.46 -5.48
C GLU A 1079 -21.28 45.77 -6.14
N LYS A 1080 -20.73 46.10 -7.32
CA LYS A 1080 -21.18 47.25 -8.14
C LYS A 1080 -22.64 47.10 -8.58
N ALA A 1081 -23.06 45.91 -9.00
CA ALA A 1081 -24.44 45.63 -9.37
C ALA A 1081 -25.40 45.77 -8.15
N ALA A 1082 -24.98 45.31 -6.97
CA ALA A 1082 -25.74 45.45 -5.73
C ALA A 1082 -25.86 46.92 -5.28
N ALA A 1083 -24.78 47.70 -5.38
CA ALA A 1083 -24.78 49.14 -5.08
C ALA A 1083 -25.72 49.92 -6.03
N LEU A 1084 -25.67 49.63 -7.33
CA LEU A 1084 -26.59 50.22 -8.32
C LEU A 1084 -28.05 49.80 -8.06
N ALA A 1085 -28.30 48.54 -7.68
CA ALA A 1085 -29.63 48.07 -7.32
C ALA A 1085 -30.15 48.68 -6.00
N ALA A 1086 -29.28 48.94 -5.03
CA ALA A 1086 -29.61 49.64 -3.79
C ALA A 1086 -29.97 51.11 -4.05
N SER A 1087 -29.12 51.84 -4.78
CA SER A 1087 -29.37 53.23 -5.19
C SER A 1087 -30.65 53.36 -6.02
N LYS A 1088 -30.94 52.39 -6.89
CA LYS A 1088 -32.21 52.35 -7.63
C LYS A 1088 -33.42 52.12 -6.70
N LYS A 1089 -33.35 51.18 -5.76
CA LYS A 1089 -34.41 50.96 -4.75
C LYS A 1089 -34.65 52.19 -3.87
N GLU A 1090 -33.59 52.92 -3.52
CA GLU A 1090 -33.68 54.16 -2.75
C GLU A 1090 -34.37 55.27 -3.56
N SER A 1091 -33.97 55.45 -4.83
CA SER A 1091 -34.64 56.35 -5.77
C SER A 1091 -36.12 56.01 -5.97
N ASP A 1092 -36.45 54.72 -6.17
CA ASP A 1092 -37.82 54.23 -6.30
C ASP A 1092 -38.65 54.43 -5.01
N GLN A 1093 -38.04 54.30 -3.82
CA GLN A 1093 -38.68 54.65 -2.54
C GLN A 1093 -38.95 56.15 -2.41
N VAL A 1094 -38.00 57.01 -2.80
CA VAL A 1094 -38.19 58.47 -2.81
C VAL A 1094 -39.32 58.85 -3.78
N LEU A 1095 -39.37 58.24 -4.96
CA LEU A 1095 -40.44 58.42 -5.95
C LEU A 1095 -41.82 57.99 -5.40
N MET A 1096 -41.90 56.88 -4.68
CA MET A 1096 -43.13 56.44 -4.01
C MET A 1096 -43.53 57.36 -2.86
N ARG A 1097 -42.58 57.80 -2.03
CA ARG A 1097 -42.82 58.77 -0.93
C ARG A 1097 -43.33 60.11 -1.47
N ASN A 1098 -42.78 60.57 -2.61
CA ASN A 1098 -43.25 61.77 -3.29
C ASN A 1098 -44.66 61.61 -3.86
N LYS A 1099 -45.00 60.45 -4.47
CA LYS A 1099 -46.39 60.15 -4.89
C LYS A 1099 -47.37 60.10 -3.72
N VAL A 1100 -46.97 59.57 -2.56
CA VAL A 1100 -47.80 59.55 -1.34
C VAL A 1100 -48.02 60.96 -0.81
N ASN A 1101 -46.96 61.80 -0.75
CA ASN A 1101 -47.08 63.20 -0.36
C ASN A 1101 -47.99 64.00 -1.32
N GLN A 1102 -47.87 63.77 -2.64
CA GLN A 1102 -48.70 64.42 -3.65
C GLN A 1102 -50.19 64.03 -3.52
N LYS A 1103 -50.50 62.75 -3.28
CA LYS A 1103 -51.87 62.32 -2.93
C LYS A 1103 -52.36 62.98 -1.63
N LYS A 1104 -51.50 63.11 -0.62
CA LYS A 1104 -51.85 63.75 0.66
C LYS A 1104 -52.13 65.25 0.49
N GLN A 1105 -51.39 65.94 -0.38
CA GLN A 1105 -51.68 67.33 -0.77
C GLN A 1105 -52.99 67.46 -1.55
N GLN A 1106 -53.28 66.57 -2.50
CA GLN A 1106 -54.57 66.54 -3.21
C GLN A 1106 -55.74 66.32 -2.23
N GLN A 1107 -55.57 65.44 -1.24
CA GLN A 1107 -56.59 65.18 -0.21
C GLN A 1107 -56.79 66.39 0.72
N ILE A 1108 -55.72 67.12 1.06
CA ILE A 1108 -55.80 68.40 1.77
C ILE A 1108 -56.51 69.47 0.92
N HIS A 1109 -56.25 69.51 -0.39
CA HIS A 1109 -56.93 70.44 -1.30
C HIS A 1109 -58.44 70.18 -1.33
N CYS A 1110 -58.87 68.91 -1.52
CA CYS A 1110 -60.29 68.56 -1.46
C CYS A 1110 -60.94 68.90 -0.10
N LEU A 1111 -60.22 68.75 1.02
CA LEU A 1111 -60.72 69.16 2.35
C LEU A 1111 -60.85 70.68 2.47
N HIS A 1112 -59.92 71.44 1.89
CA HIS A 1112 -59.98 72.90 1.85
C HIS A 1112 -61.08 73.41 0.91
N ASP A 1113 -61.31 72.76 -0.24
CA ASP A 1113 -62.42 73.06 -1.15
C ASP A 1113 -63.76 72.76 -0.47
N PHE A 1114 -63.88 71.64 0.23
CA PHE A 1114 -65.07 71.27 1.02
C PHE A 1114 -65.33 72.27 2.16
N ALA A 1115 -64.29 72.73 2.86
CA ALA A 1115 -64.40 73.78 3.88
C ALA A 1115 -64.90 75.10 3.27
N ASN A 1116 -64.35 75.53 2.12
CA ASN A 1116 -64.83 76.70 1.39
C ASN A 1116 -66.26 76.53 0.88
N GLN A 1117 -66.68 75.31 0.53
CA GLN A 1117 -68.03 75.02 0.08
C GLN A 1117 -69.04 75.11 1.23
N GLN A 1118 -68.71 74.60 2.42
CA GLN A 1118 -69.50 74.81 3.63
C GLN A 1118 -69.52 76.29 4.05
N GLN A 1119 -68.40 77.00 3.96
CA GLN A 1119 -68.35 78.43 4.29
C GLN A 1119 -69.15 79.29 3.30
N LYS A 1120 -69.33 78.86 2.05
CA LYS A 1120 -70.27 79.49 1.10
C LYS A 1120 -71.73 79.19 1.44
N GLN A 1121 -72.05 77.98 1.90
CA GLN A 1121 -73.41 77.66 2.38
C GLN A 1121 -73.78 78.47 3.63
N LEU A 1122 -72.84 78.67 4.55
CA LEU A 1122 -72.97 79.55 5.73
C LEU A 1122 -73.09 81.06 5.41
N VAL A 1123 -72.95 81.45 4.14
CA VAL A 1123 -73.13 82.85 3.66
C VAL A 1123 -74.34 82.97 2.71
N GLN A 1124 -75.06 81.86 2.47
CA GLN A 1124 -76.33 81.81 1.73
C GLN A 1124 -77.52 81.41 2.61
N SER A 1125 -77.30 81.30 3.92
CA SER A 1125 -78.31 81.17 4.98
C SER A 1125 -78.32 82.42 5.87
#